data_AF-A0AAU6NHL0-F1
#
_entry.id   AF-A0AAU6NHL0-F1
#
_cell.length_a   1.000
_cell.length_b   1.000
_cell.length_c   1.000
_cell.angle_alpha   90.00
_cell.angle_beta   90.00
_cell.angle_gamma   90.00
#
_symmetry.space_group_name_H-M   'P 1'
#
loop_
_entity.id
_entity.type
_entity.pdbx_description
1 polymer ?
#
loop_
_entity_poly.entity_id
_entity_poly.type
_entity_poly.pdbx_seq_one_letter_code
_entity_poly.pdbx_strand_id
1 'polypeptide(L)'
;MAVETRGRVAPSPPPPLPKSTGENFVGAYPWNKSREAIGRDRTLTRAELRQVQGVLNRIDRLPFFLQTLFTSRYNFIRRTKSPLGGLYFLKNTFERKLLPRLERVNELCGMNESASIGFLSARDEYARLPDMNDKELRKFAARIAAQLWSRYEELSDAWAHAHGGRETLFTDEAQAHLYGKVAGVARAFNLTPMYWKKYRKGQMTIRMAFSAISRLIKDEWWVNQFKAQRMRWREALLIAAGEVNKDRSPYASKMAIRDVHARRLANLEYLKSCELENKVTGERIDLISKVMGSISNPEIRRMELMNTIAGIERYAASVGDVGMFITLTTPSKYHPTRQVGKGDSKTVQLNHGWNESAFTPKDGQRYLCRIWSLMRTAFKDNDLEVYGMRVVEPHHDGTPHWHMMLFCKPGQRKAINEIMRRYALKEDGHEKGAAKQRFESRHLNQGGAAGYIAKYIAKNIDGYALDGQLDHDTGKPLKDTASAVTAWASTWRIPQFKPIGLPTMGAYRELRKLPRGVSIASEFDDRVEAVRAAADEGEFDLYIIAQGGANIKRDAQAVRVARKVTDEVNEYEEDIERVVGIYAPHLGADRVRVTRTAEWRIVPKVLAVEPLTSKSGFAAPRSPVNNCGKLTGGGDPVMTPTPSEQAAAVLNLIERGVIGWNEPDVVKVLSGALKAGAPRKNRQQRSNAPLKTSELAPSARMTKHERDRVAKIRFDLAQEGITPERWELDALARGATVIYGDKKFRYPAANEWPGNLTQQEWNL
;
A
#
# COMPACT_ATOMS: atom_id res chain seq x y z
N MET A 1 -40.21 7.06 -75.87
CA MET A 1 -41.57 7.63 -75.85
C MET A 1 -42.53 6.57 -75.34
N ALA A 2 -43.19 6.84 -74.22
CA ALA A 2 -44.56 6.43 -73.86
C ALA A 2 -44.79 6.91 -72.42
N VAL A 3 -45.57 7.98 -72.28
CA VAL A 3 -46.08 8.48 -71.00
C VAL A 3 -47.39 7.72 -70.76
N GLU A 4 -47.50 7.00 -69.65
CA GLU A 4 -48.79 6.55 -69.14
C GLU A 4 -49.00 6.92 -67.68
N THR A 5 -50.22 7.37 -67.45
CA THR A 5 -50.73 8.19 -66.37
C THR A 5 -51.07 7.41 -65.11
N ARG A 6 -50.92 8.08 -63.97
CA ARG A 6 -51.34 7.65 -62.63
C ARG A 6 -52.86 7.45 -62.55
N GLY A 7 -53.28 6.34 -61.93
CA GLY A 7 -54.60 6.17 -61.32
C GLY A 7 -54.50 5.30 -60.07
N ARG A 8 -54.97 5.79 -58.91
CA ARG A 8 -55.06 4.99 -57.68
C ARG A 8 -56.22 4.00 -57.81
N VAL A 9 -55.94 2.70 -57.66
CA VAL A 9 -56.98 1.66 -57.53
C VAL A 9 -57.19 1.39 -56.03
N ALA A 10 -58.43 1.51 -55.56
CA ALA A 10 -58.81 1.14 -54.20
C ALA A 10 -58.75 -0.39 -54.02
N PRO A 11 -58.26 -0.92 -52.87
CA PRO A 11 -58.24 -2.36 -52.64
C PRO A 11 -59.66 -2.92 -52.48
N SER A 12 -59.88 -4.12 -53.04
CA SER A 12 -61.15 -4.85 -52.97
C SER A 12 -61.59 -5.11 -51.52
N PRO A 13 -62.91 -5.06 -51.23
CA PRO A 13 -63.42 -5.36 -49.89
C PRO A 13 -63.15 -6.83 -49.49
N PRO A 14 -62.93 -7.11 -48.20
CA PRO A 14 -62.69 -8.47 -47.73
C PRO A 14 -63.93 -9.35 -47.92
N PRO A 15 -63.75 -10.67 -48.15
CA PRO A 15 -64.87 -11.58 -48.33
C PRO A 15 -65.72 -11.70 -47.05
N PRO A 16 -67.03 -11.98 -47.17
CA PRO A 16 -67.92 -12.10 -46.02
C PRO A 16 -67.53 -13.29 -45.14
N LEU A 17 -67.44 -13.03 -43.83
CA LEU A 17 -67.20 -14.05 -42.82
C LEU A 17 -68.35 -15.09 -42.83
N PRO A 18 -68.07 -16.39 -42.93
CA PRO A 18 -69.10 -17.40 -42.81
C PRO A 18 -69.69 -17.36 -41.40
N LYS A 19 -71.01 -17.27 -41.30
CA LYS A 19 -71.74 -17.45 -40.04
C LYS A 19 -71.43 -18.86 -39.53
N SER A 20 -70.71 -18.94 -38.42
CA SER A 20 -70.44 -20.18 -37.71
C SER A 20 -71.76 -20.81 -37.27
N THR A 21 -72.10 -21.93 -37.88
CA THR A 21 -73.00 -22.95 -37.32
C THR A 21 -72.13 -23.92 -36.53
N GLY A 22 -72.04 -23.71 -35.23
CA GLY A 22 -71.33 -24.58 -34.31
C GLY A 22 -71.52 -24.06 -32.90
N GLU A 23 -71.96 -24.93 -32.01
CA GLU A 23 -72.30 -24.62 -30.61
C GLU A 23 -71.26 -23.71 -29.95
N ASN A 24 -71.73 -22.69 -29.22
CA ASN A 24 -70.87 -21.85 -28.39
C ASN A 24 -70.08 -22.74 -27.44
N PHE A 25 -68.76 -22.80 -27.59
CA PHE A 25 -67.88 -23.53 -26.69
C PHE A 25 -68.01 -23.00 -25.26
N VAL A 26 -68.70 -23.74 -24.39
CA VAL A 26 -68.85 -23.44 -22.94
C VAL A 26 -67.72 -24.11 -22.15
N GLY A 27 -66.48 -23.93 -22.58
CA GLY A 27 -65.30 -24.51 -21.94
C GLY A 27 -64.26 -23.44 -21.61
N ALA A 28 -63.39 -23.72 -20.63
CA ALA A 28 -62.26 -22.85 -20.37
C ALA A 28 -61.21 -23.04 -21.48
N TYR A 29 -60.89 -21.97 -22.21
CA TYR A 29 -59.76 -21.95 -23.14
C TYR A 29 -58.44 -22.33 -22.44
N PRO A 30 -57.42 -22.88 -23.13
CA PRO A 30 -56.15 -23.26 -22.51
C PRO A 30 -55.47 -22.15 -21.68
N TRP A 31 -55.70 -20.89 -22.03
CA TRP A 31 -55.20 -19.72 -21.30
C TRP A 31 -56.09 -19.29 -20.12
N ASN A 32 -57.36 -19.73 -20.06
CA ASN A 32 -58.33 -19.44 -19.01
C ASN A 32 -58.66 -20.65 -18.11
N LYS A 33 -58.10 -21.84 -18.38
CA LYS A 33 -58.21 -23.01 -17.50
C LYS A 33 -57.55 -22.67 -16.17
N SER A 34 -58.29 -22.77 -15.07
CA SER A 34 -57.76 -22.61 -13.71
C SER A 34 -56.52 -23.50 -13.57
N ARG A 35 -55.34 -22.87 -13.49
CA ARG A 35 -54.10 -23.58 -13.24
C ARG A 35 -54.17 -24.07 -11.80
N GLU A 36 -53.75 -25.30 -11.54
CA GLU A 36 -53.58 -25.78 -10.16
C GLU A 36 -52.81 -24.71 -9.38
N ALA A 37 -53.35 -24.31 -8.23
CA ALA A 37 -52.65 -23.41 -7.33
C ALA A 37 -51.24 -23.97 -7.12
N ILE A 38 -50.21 -23.15 -7.37
CA ILE A 38 -48.81 -23.56 -7.14
C ILE A 38 -48.73 -23.90 -5.65
N GLY A 39 -48.81 -25.20 -5.34
CA GLY A 39 -48.79 -25.70 -3.97
C GLY A 39 -47.53 -25.20 -3.28
N ARG A 40 -47.64 -24.92 -1.97
CA ARG A 40 -46.43 -24.66 -1.16
C ARG A 40 -45.48 -25.85 -1.35
N ASP A 41 -44.25 -25.55 -1.75
CA ASP A 41 -43.19 -26.56 -1.89
C ASP A 41 -43.17 -27.52 -0.69
N ARG A 42 -42.99 -28.81 -0.95
CA ARG A 42 -42.98 -29.84 0.10
C ARG A 42 -41.98 -29.52 1.20
N THR A 43 -42.28 -29.98 2.41
CA THR A 43 -41.32 -29.92 3.51
C THR A 43 -40.07 -30.75 3.20
N LEU A 44 -38.94 -30.35 3.79
CA LEU A 44 -37.69 -31.11 3.69
C LEU A 44 -37.84 -32.45 4.44
N THR A 45 -37.31 -33.51 3.84
CA THR A 45 -37.17 -34.81 4.49
C THR A 45 -36.11 -34.76 5.60
N ARG A 46 -36.11 -35.75 6.50
CA ARG A 46 -35.07 -35.87 7.55
C ARG A 46 -33.66 -35.93 6.96
N ALA A 47 -33.48 -36.63 5.84
CA ALA A 47 -32.19 -36.72 5.16
C ALA A 47 -31.74 -35.35 4.61
N GLU A 48 -32.66 -34.61 3.99
CA GLU A 48 -32.39 -33.26 3.48
C GLU A 48 -32.08 -32.27 4.62
N LEU A 49 -32.77 -32.36 5.76
CA LEU A 49 -32.45 -31.56 6.94
C LEU A 49 -31.03 -31.84 7.46
N ARG A 50 -30.59 -33.10 7.47
CA ARG A 50 -29.19 -33.45 7.80
C ARG A 50 -28.19 -32.84 6.81
N GLN A 51 -28.53 -32.85 5.52
CA GLN A 51 -27.70 -32.20 4.50
C GLN A 51 -27.61 -30.68 4.70
N VAL A 52 -28.74 -30.02 4.99
CA VAL A 52 -28.76 -28.59 5.33
C VAL A 52 -27.82 -28.33 6.51
N GLN A 53 -27.95 -29.08 7.61
CA GLN A 53 -27.11 -28.90 8.78
C GLN A 53 -25.62 -29.10 8.47
N GLY A 54 -25.29 -30.13 7.67
CA GLY A 54 -23.92 -30.39 7.25
C GLY A 54 -23.28 -29.23 6.49
N VAL A 55 -24.03 -28.59 5.59
CA VAL A 55 -23.53 -27.43 4.84
C VAL A 55 -23.49 -26.17 5.70
N LEU A 56 -24.48 -25.94 6.56
CA LEU A 56 -24.47 -24.81 7.50
C LEU A 56 -23.28 -24.88 8.46
N ASN A 57 -22.94 -26.07 8.98
CA ASN A 57 -21.75 -26.27 9.80
C ASN A 57 -20.45 -25.89 9.06
N ARG A 58 -20.39 -26.05 7.73
CA ARG A 58 -19.24 -25.59 6.93
C ARG A 58 -19.25 -24.07 6.77
N ILE A 59 -20.43 -23.46 6.58
CA ILE A 59 -20.60 -22.00 6.54
C ILE A 59 -20.18 -21.37 7.88
N ASP A 60 -20.49 -22.01 9.01
CA ASP A 60 -20.13 -21.53 10.35
C ASP A 60 -18.63 -21.55 10.65
N ARG A 61 -17.84 -22.30 9.86
CA ARG A 61 -16.37 -22.28 9.93
C ARG A 61 -15.74 -21.21 9.04
N LEU A 62 -16.52 -20.57 8.18
CA LEU A 62 -16.02 -19.47 7.35
C LEU A 62 -15.81 -18.22 8.18
N PRO A 63 -14.98 -17.28 7.68
CA PRO A 63 -14.88 -15.95 8.24
C PRO A 63 -16.25 -15.30 8.47
N PHE A 64 -16.44 -14.59 9.58
CA PHE A 64 -17.72 -14.03 10.03
C PHE A 64 -18.46 -13.24 8.93
N PHE A 65 -17.72 -12.50 8.11
CA PHE A 65 -18.30 -11.73 7.00
C PHE A 65 -18.88 -12.62 5.88
N LEU A 66 -18.28 -13.78 5.61
CA LEU A 66 -18.82 -14.77 4.67
C LEU A 66 -19.92 -15.61 5.30
N GLN A 67 -19.77 -15.99 6.56
CA GLN A 67 -20.80 -16.69 7.32
C GLN A 67 -22.10 -15.89 7.29
N THR A 68 -22.02 -14.60 7.67
CA THR A 68 -23.16 -13.69 7.64
C THR A 68 -23.76 -13.56 6.25
N LEU A 69 -22.92 -13.43 5.22
CA LEU A 69 -23.35 -13.33 3.82
C LEU A 69 -24.18 -14.56 3.38
N PHE A 70 -23.63 -15.75 3.57
CA PHE A 70 -24.27 -16.98 3.09
C PHE A 70 -25.46 -17.41 3.94
N THR A 71 -25.39 -17.26 5.27
CA THR A 71 -26.51 -17.54 6.18
C THR A 71 -27.68 -16.58 5.92
N SER A 72 -27.41 -15.29 5.70
CA SER A 72 -28.46 -14.32 5.35
C SER A 72 -29.11 -14.66 4.02
N ARG A 73 -28.31 -15.02 3.00
CA ARG A 73 -28.82 -15.42 1.69
C ARG A 73 -29.66 -16.70 1.75
N TYR A 74 -29.20 -17.71 2.50
CA TYR A 74 -29.96 -18.93 2.74
C TYR A 74 -31.30 -18.63 3.42
N ASN A 75 -31.28 -17.86 4.52
CA ASN A 75 -32.49 -17.50 5.25
C ASN A 75 -33.48 -16.70 4.39
N PHE A 76 -32.98 -15.78 3.57
CA PHE A 76 -33.81 -15.04 2.63
C PHE A 76 -34.50 -15.98 1.64
N ILE A 77 -33.76 -16.87 0.97
CA ILE A 77 -34.33 -17.82 -0.01
C ILE A 77 -35.32 -18.77 0.67
N ARG A 78 -34.98 -19.28 1.86
CA ARG A 78 -35.85 -20.18 2.63
C ARG A 78 -37.19 -19.53 2.98
N ARG A 79 -37.18 -18.23 3.32
CA ARG A 79 -38.39 -17.47 3.71
C ARG A 79 -39.21 -16.98 2.52
N THR A 80 -38.56 -16.55 1.45
CA THR A 80 -39.21 -15.88 0.30
C THR A 80 -39.55 -16.81 -0.85
N LYS A 81 -38.81 -17.90 -1.03
CA LYS A 81 -39.05 -18.88 -2.09
C LYS A 81 -39.60 -20.16 -1.48
N SER A 82 -38.72 -20.98 -0.90
CA SER A 82 -39.11 -22.23 -0.26
C SER A 82 -37.95 -22.89 0.51
N PRO A 83 -38.26 -23.84 1.41
CA PRO A 83 -37.25 -24.69 2.03
C PRO A 83 -36.38 -25.45 1.01
N LEU A 84 -36.98 -25.97 -0.06
CA LEU A 84 -36.27 -26.64 -1.15
C LEU A 84 -35.34 -25.70 -1.90
N GLY A 85 -35.78 -24.47 -2.18
CA GLY A 85 -34.92 -23.44 -2.76
C GLY A 85 -33.71 -23.12 -1.87
N GLY A 86 -33.91 -23.12 -0.55
CA GLY A 86 -32.83 -22.97 0.43
C GLY A 86 -31.82 -24.13 0.36
N LEU A 87 -32.30 -25.38 0.36
CA LEU A 87 -31.44 -26.56 0.18
C LEU A 87 -30.68 -26.52 -1.15
N TYR A 88 -31.37 -26.16 -2.25
CA TYR A 88 -30.74 -26.03 -3.56
C TYR A 88 -29.61 -25.01 -3.54
N PHE A 89 -29.82 -23.85 -2.91
CA PHE A 89 -28.76 -22.85 -2.74
C PHE A 89 -27.56 -23.44 -2.00
N LEU A 90 -27.78 -24.10 -0.86
CA LEU A 90 -26.70 -24.67 -0.05
C LEU A 90 -25.89 -25.74 -0.83
N LYS A 91 -26.55 -26.70 -1.46
CA LYS A 91 -25.88 -27.81 -2.17
C LYS A 91 -25.32 -27.39 -3.53
N ASN A 92 -26.17 -26.80 -4.39
CA ASN A 92 -25.84 -26.60 -5.80
C ASN A 92 -25.08 -25.31 -6.08
N THR A 93 -25.21 -24.30 -5.20
CA THR A 93 -24.55 -23.01 -5.36
C THR A 93 -23.38 -22.90 -4.39
N PHE A 94 -23.63 -22.97 -3.08
CA PHE A 94 -22.57 -22.79 -2.09
C PHE A 94 -21.58 -23.96 -2.12
N GLU A 95 -22.01 -25.17 -1.76
CA GLU A 95 -21.10 -26.31 -1.59
C GLU A 95 -20.43 -26.72 -2.90
N ARG A 96 -21.20 -26.84 -4.00
CA ARG A 96 -20.64 -27.30 -5.28
C ARG A 96 -19.83 -26.24 -6.03
N LYS A 97 -20.21 -24.95 -5.98
CA LYS A 97 -19.61 -23.91 -6.84
C LYS A 97 -18.75 -22.90 -6.10
N LEU A 98 -19.16 -22.46 -4.91
CA LEU A 98 -18.46 -21.40 -4.17
C LEU A 98 -17.42 -21.95 -3.20
N LEU A 99 -17.73 -23.02 -2.47
CA LEU A 99 -16.84 -23.57 -1.44
C LEU A 99 -15.45 -23.96 -2.02
N PRO A 100 -15.32 -24.66 -3.16
CA PRO A 100 -14.00 -24.97 -3.72
C PRO A 100 -13.19 -23.72 -4.09
N ARG A 101 -13.85 -22.64 -4.53
CA ARG A 101 -13.20 -21.36 -4.84
C ARG A 101 -12.67 -20.69 -3.58
N LEU A 102 -13.44 -20.72 -2.49
CA LEU A 102 -13.05 -20.17 -1.19
C LEU A 102 -11.89 -20.96 -0.59
N GLU A 103 -11.96 -22.29 -0.65
CA GLU A 103 -10.89 -23.19 -0.20
C GLU A 103 -9.60 -22.93 -0.96
N ARG A 104 -9.68 -22.79 -2.30
CA ARG A 104 -8.50 -22.49 -3.12
C ARG A 104 -7.87 -21.14 -2.78
N VAL A 105 -8.67 -20.10 -2.55
CA VAL A 105 -8.15 -18.80 -2.10
C VAL A 105 -7.47 -18.92 -0.74
N ASN A 106 -8.06 -19.66 0.20
CA ASN A 106 -7.49 -19.89 1.52
C ASN A 106 -6.17 -20.68 1.46
N GLU A 107 -6.07 -21.67 0.58
CA GLU A 107 -4.83 -22.42 0.35
C GLU A 107 -3.71 -21.50 -0.15
N LEU A 108 -3.98 -20.66 -1.15
CA LEU A 108 -2.98 -19.75 -1.74
C LEU A 108 -2.56 -18.61 -0.80
N CYS A 109 -3.47 -18.16 0.07
CA CYS A 109 -3.19 -17.09 1.03
C CYS A 109 -2.64 -17.61 2.37
N GLY A 110 -2.89 -18.89 2.66
CA GLY A 110 -2.47 -19.61 3.85
C GLY A 110 -0.96 -19.69 3.99
N MET A 111 -0.50 -20.22 5.12
CA MET A 111 0.93 -20.25 5.44
C MET A 111 1.73 -20.96 4.35
N ASN A 112 2.86 -20.37 3.97
CA ASN A 112 3.75 -20.93 2.96
C ASN A 112 4.73 -21.93 3.57
N GLU A 113 4.22 -23.13 3.84
CA GLU A 113 4.99 -24.23 4.43
C GLU A 113 6.17 -24.66 3.54
N SER A 114 6.05 -24.51 2.22
CA SER A 114 7.15 -24.77 1.28
C SER A 114 8.30 -23.77 1.40
N ALA A 115 8.02 -22.54 1.82
CA ALA A 115 9.05 -21.52 2.05
C ALA A 115 9.71 -21.67 3.41
N SER A 116 8.93 -22.00 4.45
CA SER A 116 9.43 -22.36 5.77
C SER A 116 8.36 -23.00 6.63
N ILE A 117 8.75 -24.00 7.42
CA ILE A 117 7.93 -24.63 8.47
C ILE A 117 8.12 -24.00 9.86
N GLY A 118 8.95 -22.95 9.97
CA GLY A 118 9.38 -22.40 11.27
C GLY A 118 8.29 -21.76 12.12
N PHE A 119 7.08 -21.61 11.58
CA PHE A 119 5.90 -21.06 12.27
C PHE A 119 4.68 -21.99 12.20
N LEU A 120 4.87 -23.30 12.02
CA LEU A 120 3.75 -24.23 11.85
C LEU A 120 2.73 -24.17 13.00
N SER A 121 3.18 -23.93 14.24
CA SER A 121 2.31 -23.73 15.40
C SER A 121 1.39 -22.50 15.30
N ALA A 122 1.72 -21.53 14.45
CA ALA A 122 0.93 -20.33 14.21
C ALA A 122 -0.01 -20.47 12.99
N ARG A 123 -0.05 -21.64 12.31
CA ARG A 123 -0.82 -21.87 11.08
C ARG A 123 -2.30 -21.56 11.25
N ASP A 124 -2.94 -22.17 12.24
CA ASP A 124 -4.40 -22.04 12.44
C ASP A 124 -4.78 -20.63 12.86
N GLU A 125 -3.91 -19.96 13.62
CA GLU A 125 -4.12 -18.55 13.95
C GLU A 125 -3.98 -17.68 12.71
N TYR A 126 -2.92 -17.85 11.91
CA TYR A 126 -2.75 -17.12 10.66
C TYR A 126 -3.89 -17.37 9.66
N ALA A 127 -4.45 -18.57 9.62
CA ALA A 127 -5.63 -18.89 8.80
C ALA A 127 -6.86 -18.05 9.16
N ARG A 128 -6.97 -17.57 10.41
CA ARG A 128 -8.02 -16.66 10.87
C ARG A 128 -7.71 -15.18 10.61
N LEU A 129 -6.62 -14.84 9.94
CA LEU A 129 -6.26 -13.45 9.63
C LEU A 129 -7.41 -12.64 8.99
N PRO A 130 -8.24 -13.18 8.07
CA PRO A 130 -9.42 -12.49 7.55
C PRO A 130 -10.43 -12.08 8.63
N ASP A 131 -10.48 -12.73 9.78
CA ASP A 131 -11.43 -12.42 10.85
C ASP A 131 -10.83 -11.65 12.02
N MET A 132 -9.50 -11.67 12.17
CA MET A 132 -8.83 -10.97 13.26
C MET A 132 -9.23 -9.50 13.32
N ASN A 133 -9.67 -9.05 14.49
CA ASN A 133 -9.79 -7.63 14.79
C ASN A 133 -8.40 -7.00 15.00
N ASP A 134 -8.33 -5.67 15.06
CA ASP A 134 -7.06 -4.96 15.17
C ASP A 134 -6.29 -5.25 16.47
N LYS A 135 -6.99 -5.62 17.55
CA LYS A 135 -6.36 -5.97 18.84
C LYS A 135 -5.72 -7.35 18.78
N GLU A 136 -6.43 -8.33 18.23
CA GLU A 136 -5.92 -9.69 18.01
C GLU A 136 -4.73 -9.68 17.05
N LEU A 137 -4.85 -8.96 15.94
CA LEU A 137 -3.78 -8.83 14.95
C LEU A 137 -2.51 -8.23 15.56
N ARG A 138 -2.62 -7.23 16.43
CA ARG A 138 -1.46 -6.65 17.16
C ARG A 138 -0.80 -7.66 18.08
N LYS A 139 -1.58 -8.44 18.83
CA LYS A 139 -1.03 -9.51 19.70
C LYS A 139 -0.31 -10.58 18.87
N PHE A 140 -0.93 -11.00 17.76
CA PHE A 140 -0.33 -11.95 16.83
C PHE A 140 1.00 -11.43 16.27
N ALA A 141 1.01 -10.19 15.77
CA ALA A 141 2.21 -9.51 15.27
C ALA A 141 3.33 -9.43 16.32
N ALA A 142 3.01 -9.04 17.55
CA ALA A 142 3.97 -8.97 18.65
C ALA A 142 4.58 -10.34 18.98
N ARG A 143 3.76 -11.41 18.97
CA ARG A 143 4.27 -12.77 19.20
C ARG A 143 5.22 -13.23 18.09
N ILE A 144 4.89 -12.96 16.82
CA ILE A 144 5.77 -13.31 15.69
C ILE A 144 7.10 -12.55 15.79
N ALA A 145 7.05 -11.26 16.09
CA ALA A 145 8.23 -10.43 16.29
C ALA A 145 9.13 -10.96 17.42
N ALA A 146 8.54 -11.31 18.57
CA ALA A 146 9.25 -11.88 19.71
C ALA A 146 9.91 -13.23 19.40
N GLN A 147 9.23 -14.11 18.64
CA GLN A 147 9.81 -15.39 18.22
C GLN A 147 11.00 -15.20 17.25
N LEU A 148 10.93 -14.21 16.36
CA LEU A 148 12.06 -13.88 15.48
C LEU A 148 13.22 -13.26 16.24
N TRP A 149 12.93 -12.48 17.28
CA TRP A 149 13.94 -11.93 18.18
C TRP A 149 14.67 -13.04 18.95
N SER A 150 13.95 -13.92 19.65
CA SER A 150 14.54 -15.08 20.36
C SER A 150 15.42 -15.91 19.44
N ARG A 151 14.93 -16.19 18.23
CA ARG A 151 15.70 -16.95 17.24
C ARG A 151 16.97 -16.23 16.79
N TYR A 152 16.91 -14.90 16.64
CA TYR A 152 18.09 -14.11 16.32
C TYR A 152 19.14 -14.16 17.44
N GLU A 153 18.70 -14.05 18.70
CA GLU A 153 19.58 -14.16 19.88
C GLU A 153 20.23 -15.55 19.95
N GLU A 154 19.43 -16.61 19.87
CA GLU A 154 19.92 -18.00 19.90
C GLU A 154 20.95 -18.28 18.79
N LEU A 155 20.69 -17.79 17.57
CA LEU A 155 21.62 -17.96 16.46
C LEU A 155 22.91 -17.14 16.64
N SER A 156 22.80 -15.97 17.27
CA SER A 156 23.95 -15.11 17.56
C SER A 156 24.84 -15.73 18.63
N ASP A 157 24.27 -16.25 19.71
CA ASP A 157 25.01 -16.96 20.75
C ASP A 157 25.64 -18.25 20.19
N ALA A 158 24.90 -19.03 19.40
CA ALA A 158 25.44 -20.24 18.76
C ALA A 158 26.61 -19.92 17.82
N TRP A 159 26.53 -18.83 17.05
CA TRP A 159 27.63 -18.39 16.19
C TRP A 159 28.85 -17.98 17.01
N ALA A 160 28.64 -17.16 18.05
CA ALA A 160 29.70 -16.70 18.93
C ALA A 160 30.42 -17.87 19.62
N HIS A 161 29.67 -18.87 20.09
CA HIS A 161 30.25 -20.09 20.66
C HIS A 161 31.08 -20.88 19.65
N ALA A 162 30.61 -21.01 18.40
CA ALA A 162 31.29 -21.79 17.36
C ALA A 162 32.54 -21.09 16.79
N HIS A 163 32.58 -19.76 16.79
CA HIS A 163 33.64 -18.96 16.14
C HIS A 163 34.53 -18.20 17.13
N GLY A 164 34.45 -18.51 18.42
CA GLY A 164 35.42 -18.03 19.42
C GLY A 164 35.13 -16.65 19.98
N GLY A 165 33.88 -16.18 19.96
CA GLY A 165 33.45 -14.95 20.63
C GLY A 165 32.45 -14.11 19.84
N ARG A 166 31.84 -13.12 20.50
CA ARG A 166 30.77 -12.27 19.93
C ARG A 166 31.30 -11.30 18.88
N GLU A 167 32.58 -11.00 18.91
CA GLU A 167 33.29 -10.18 17.94
C GLU A 167 33.17 -10.72 16.51
N THR A 168 33.05 -12.04 16.36
CA THR A 168 32.88 -12.68 15.03
C THR A 168 31.52 -12.42 14.39
N LEU A 169 30.54 -11.92 15.15
CA LEU A 169 29.22 -11.54 14.65
C LEU A 169 29.26 -10.31 13.74
N PHE A 170 30.31 -9.50 13.81
CA PHE A 170 30.41 -8.23 13.08
C PHE A 170 31.12 -8.38 11.74
N THR A 171 30.85 -9.50 11.07
CA THR A 171 31.31 -9.81 9.71
C THR A 171 30.12 -9.93 8.77
N ASP A 172 30.34 -9.62 7.49
CA ASP A 172 29.31 -9.79 6.45
C ASP A 172 28.84 -11.25 6.38
N GLU A 173 29.75 -12.20 6.59
CA GLU A 173 29.46 -13.63 6.62
C GLU A 173 28.52 -14.02 7.77
N ALA A 174 28.87 -13.64 9.01
CA ALA A 174 28.05 -13.94 10.18
C ALA A 174 26.65 -13.33 10.04
N GLN A 175 26.56 -12.05 9.70
CA GLN A 175 25.28 -11.38 9.56
C GLN A 175 24.45 -11.91 8.38
N ALA A 176 25.09 -12.32 7.28
CA ALA A 176 24.41 -13.01 6.19
C ALA A 176 23.84 -14.36 6.63
N HIS A 177 24.58 -15.13 7.44
CA HIS A 177 24.11 -16.39 8.00
C HIS A 177 22.89 -16.19 8.91
N LEU A 178 22.98 -15.27 9.88
CA LEU A 178 21.88 -14.94 10.80
C LEU A 178 20.64 -14.46 10.05
N TYR A 179 20.82 -13.48 9.15
CA TYR A 179 19.76 -12.97 8.30
C TYR A 179 19.10 -14.10 7.52
N GLY A 180 19.88 -14.99 6.89
CA GLY A 180 19.36 -16.09 6.08
C GLY A 180 18.40 -16.99 6.85
N LYS A 181 18.74 -17.31 8.11
CA LYS A 181 17.91 -18.14 8.99
C LYS A 181 16.65 -17.40 9.47
N VAL A 182 16.79 -16.16 9.97
CA VAL A 182 15.67 -15.37 10.51
C VAL A 182 14.70 -14.95 9.38
N ALA A 183 15.23 -14.33 8.33
CA ALA A 183 14.45 -13.90 7.18
C ALA A 183 13.85 -15.08 6.42
N GLY A 184 14.57 -16.20 6.31
CA GLY A 184 14.07 -17.42 5.70
C GLY A 184 12.78 -17.92 6.36
N VAL A 185 12.72 -17.85 7.70
CA VAL A 185 11.57 -18.29 8.48
C VAL A 185 10.38 -17.35 8.36
N ALA A 186 10.63 -16.04 8.34
CA ALA A 186 9.58 -15.03 8.12
C ALA A 186 8.83 -15.20 6.77
N ARG A 187 9.42 -15.89 5.78
CA ARG A 187 8.76 -16.18 4.49
C ARG A 187 7.55 -17.11 4.60
N ALA A 188 7.38 -17.83 5.71
CA ALA A 188 6.17 -18.61 6.00
C ALA A 188 4.89 -17.76 5.87
N PHE A 189 4.98 -16.45 6.10
CA PHE A 189 3.85 -15.51 6.02
C PHE A 189 3.68 -14.85 4.65
N ASN A 190 4.06 -15.51 3.55
CA ASN A 190 3.90 -15.00 2.18
C ASN A 190 4.49 -13.60 1.93
N LEU A 191 5.61 -13.30 2.58
CA LEU A 191 6.36 -12.06 2.37
C LEU A 191 7.77 -12.34 1.87
N THR A 192 8.34 -11.34 1.21
CA THR A 192 9.75 -11.34 0.80
C THR A 192 10.48 -10.34 1.69
N PRO A 193 11.32 -10.80 2.62
CA PRO A 193 12.11 -9.91 3.47
C PRO A 193 12.97 -8.96 2.65
N MET A 194 13.25 -7.78 3.19
CA MET A 194 14.10 -6.81 2.52
C MET A 194 15.49 -7.39 2.25
N TYR A 195 16.08 -7.07 1.10
CA TYR A 195 17.37 -7.58 0.61
C TYR A 195 17.46 -9.09 0.33
N TRP A 196 16.35 -9.85 0.37
CA TRP A 196 16.37 -11.30 0.11
C TRP A 196 17.04 -11.69 -1.22
N LYS A 197 16.83 -10.90 -2.28
CA LYS A 197 17.49 -11.13 -3.58
C LYS A 197 19.01 -10.91 -3.53
N LYS A 198 19.49 -9.93 -2.76
CA LYS A 198 20.93 -9.66 -2.59
C LYS A 198 21.57 -10.75 -1.74
N TYR A 199 20.89 -11.18 -0.67
CA TYR A 199 21.28 -12.35 0.12
C TYR A 199 21.49 -13.59 -0.74
N ARG A 200 20.52 -13.93 -1.59
CA ARG A 200 20.60 -15.07 -2.50
C ARG A 200 21.72 -14.98 -3.54
N LYS A 201 22.32 -13.81 -3.72
CA LYS A 201 23.47 -13.57 -4.61
C LYS A 201 24.80 -13.46 -3.84
N GLY A 202 24.81 -13.67 -2.53
CA GLY A 202 26.01 -13.47 -1.70
C GLY A 202 26.42 -12.00 -1.56
N GLN A 203 25.51 -11.06 -1.80
CA GLN A 203 25.77 -9.61 -1.77
C GLN A 203 25.17 -8.96 -0.51
N MET A 204 25.13 -9.68 0.60
CA MET A 204 24.62 -9.18 1.87
C MET A 204 25.74 -8.50 2.64
N THR A 205 25.50 -7.27 3.09
CA THR A 205 26.40 -6.58 4.02
C THR A 205 25.81 -6.56 5.43
N ILE A 206 26.64 -6.36 6.43
CA ILE A 206 26.25 -6.17 7.83
C ILE A 206 25.11 -5.17 7.98
N ARG A 207 25.26 -3.98 7.37
CA ARG A 207 24.25 -2.91 7.45
C ARG A 207 22.90 -3.32 6.82
N MET A 208 22.93 -4.06 5.70
CA MET A 208 21.71 -4.57 5.07
C MET A 208 21.03 -5.63 5.95
N ALA A 209 21.82 -6.52 6.56
CA ALA A 209 21.31 -7.56 7.44
C ALA A 209 20.65 -6.96 8.70
N PHE A 210 21.35 -6.07 9.43
CA PHE A 210 20.80 -5.40 10.61
C PHE A 210 19.51 -4.64 10.31
N SER A 211 19.49 -3.82 9.25
CA SER A 211 18.31 -3.07 8.83
C SER A 211 17.11 -3.98 8.51
N ALA A 212 17.36 -5.13 7.89
CA ALA A 212 16.30 -6.07 7.57
C ALA A 212 15.83 -6.86 8.80
N ILE A 213 16.74 -7.29 9.68
CA ILE A 213 16.41 -8.00 10.92
C ILE A 213 15.65 -7.08 11.87
N SER A 214 16.06 -5.82 12.03
CA SER A 214 15.38 -4.81 12.85
C SER A 214 13.89 -4.67 12.51
N ARG A 215 13.53 -4.75 11.22
CA ARG A 215 12.12 -4.80 10.79
C ARG A 215 11.41 -6.08 11.19
N LEU A 216 12.08 -7.23 11.05
CA LEU A 216 11.50 -8.54 11.32
C LEU A 216 11.26 -8.75 12.82
N ILE A 217 12.02 -8.10 13.69
CA ILE A 217 11.85 -8.20 15.15
C ILE A 217 10.94 -7.09 15.71
N LYS A 218 10.48 -6.15 14.87
CA LYS A 218 9.59 -5.06 15.28
C LYS A 218 8.12 -5.40 14.98
N ASP A 219 7.30 -5.40 16.02
CA ASP A 219 5.88 -5.76 15.95
C ASP A 219 5.07 -4.79 15.07
N GLU A 220 5.33 -3.49 15.13
CA GLU A 220 4.66 -2.47 14.31
C GLU A 220 4.80 -2.74 12.81
N TRP A 221 5.96 -3.23 12.38
CA TRP A 221 6.19 -3.62 10.99
C TRP A 221 5.27 -4.77 10.58
N TRP A 222 5.17 -5.81 11.43
CA TRP A 222 4.26 -6.95 11.22
C TRP A 222 2.79 -6.55 11.23
N VAL A 223 2.38 -5.62 12.10
CA VAL A 223 1.02 -5.07 12.10
C VAL A 223 0.68 -4.49 10.72
N ASN A 224 1.60 -3.75 10.11
CA ASN A 224 1.40 -3.18 8.78
C ASN A 224 1.34 -4.24 7.68
N GLN A 225 2.19 -5.27 7.76
CA GLN A 225 2.17 -6.39 6.80
C GLN A 225 0.86 -7.18 6.89
N PHE A 226 0.48 -7.61 8.09
CA PHE A 226 -0.73 -8.40 8.32
C PHE A 226 -2.01 -7.62 8.04
N LYS A 227 -2.09 -6.33 8.36
CA LYS A 227 -3.22 -5.49 7.93
C LYS A 227 -3.36 -5.47 6.42
N ALA A 228 -2.25 -5.31 5.69
CA ALA A 228 -2.28 -5.29 4.24
C ALA A 228 -2.65 -6.66 3.64
N GLN A 229 -2.19 -7.76 4.25
CA GLN A 229 -2.56 -9.12 3.84
C GLN A 229 -4.03 -9.43 4.13
N ARG A 230 -4.52 -9.14 5.35
CA ARG A 230 -5.93 -9.28 5.75
C ARG A 230 -6.87 -8.62 4.75
N MET A 231 -6.58 -7.37 4.37
CA MET A 231 -7.39 -6.62 3.40
C MET A 231 -7.46 -7.32 2.04
N ARG A 232 -6.33 -7.79 1.51
CA ARG A 232 -6.29 -8.49 0.21
C ARG A 232 -6.93 -9.87 0.27
N TRP A 233 -6.75 -10.59 1.37
CA TRP A 233 -7.33 -11.92 1.56
C TRP A 233 -8.86 -11.84 1.67
N ARG A 234 -9.39 -10.89 2.45
CA ARG A 234 -10.84 -10.59 2.49
C ARG A 234 -11.38 -10.31 1.09
N GLU A 235 -10.71 -9.44 0.33
CA GLU A 235 -11.17 -9.11 -1.02
C GLU A 235 -11.07 -10.31 -1.98
N ALA A 236 -10.01 -11.12 -1.91
CA ALA A 236 -9.88 -12.34 -2.70
C ALA A 236 -11.03 -13.32 -2.42
N LEU A 237 -11.41 -13.47 -1.15
CA LEU A 237 -12.54 -14.32 -0.73
C LEU A 237 -13.88 -13.78 -1.25
N LEU A 238 -14.09 -12.46 -1.25
CA LEU A 238 -15.30 -11.84 -1.79
C LEU A 238 -15.37 -11.95 -3.33
N ILE A 239 -14.23 -11.88 -4.01
CA ILE A 239 -14.11 -12.19 -5.45
C ILE A 239 -14.48 -13.67 -5.70
N ALA A 240 -13.93 -14.58 -4.92
CA ALA A 240 -14.22 -16.02 -5.01
C ALA A 240 -15.72 -16.32 -4.76
N ALA A 241 -16.33 -15.63 -3.80
CA ALA A 241 -17.76 -15.72 -3.48
C ALA A 241 -18.67 -15.15 -4.58
N GLY A 242 -18.12 -14.42 -5.56
CA GLY A 242 -18.90 -13.76 -6.61
C GLY A 242 -19.58 -12.48 -6.15
N GLU A 243 -19.02 -11.78 -5.16
CA GLU A 243 -19.53 -10.47 -4.71
C GLU A 243 -18.94 -9.29 -5.50
N VAL A 244 -17.85 -9.54 -6.25
CA VAL A 244 -17.24 -8.55 -7.16
C VAL A 244 -17.60 -8.89 -8.60
N ASN A 245 -18.59 -8.18 -9.13
CA ASN A 245 -19.02 -8.25 -10.54
C ASN A 245 -19.99 -7.11 -10.85
N LYS A 246 -20.36 -7.00 -12.14
CA LYS A 246 -21.34 -6.03 -12.65
C LYS A 246 -22.64 -5.95 -11.83
N ASP A 247 -23.26 -7.10 -11.56
CA ASP A 247 -24.61 -7.18 -10.98
C ASP A 247 -24.62 -6.97 -9.45
N ARG A 248 -23.47 -7.15 -8.79
CA ARG A 248 -23.31 -7.03 -7.33
C ARG A 248 -22.58 -5.73 -6.97
N SER A 249 -21.27 -5.76 -7.00
CA SER A 249 -20.38 -4.65 -6.68
C SER A 249 -19.23 -4.65 -7.69
N PRO A 250 -19.29 -3.83 -8.75
CA PRO A 250 -18.24 -3.84 -9.75
C PRO A 250 -16.92 -3.31 -9.19
N TYR A 251 -15.81 -3.82 -9.73
CA TYR A 251 -14.43 -3.42 -9.45
C TYR A 251 -13.89 -3.79 -8.06
N ALA A 252 -14.68 -3.57 -7.01
CA ALA A 252 -14.33 -3.88 -5.62
C ALA A 252 -15.56 -4.29 -4.82
N SER A 253 -15.37 -5.10 -3.78
CA SER A 253 -16.45 -5.43 -2.86
C SER A 253 -16.90 -4.19 -2.06
N LYS A 254 -18.17 -4.19 -1.62
CA LYS A 254 -18.70 -3.14 -0.73
C LYS A 254 -17.86 -2.99 0.55
N MET A 255 -17.28 -4.09 1.04
CA MET A 255 -16.41 -4.07 2.21
C MET A 255 -15.11 -3.33 1.94
N ALA A 256 -14.42 -3.61 0.83
CA ALA A 256 -13.20 -2.90 0.45
C ALA A 256 -13.45 -1.39 0.25
N ILE A 257 -14.58 -1.02 -0.36
CA ILE A 257 -14.99 0.39 -0.54
C ILE A 257 -15.13 1.08 0.81
N ARG A 258 -15.87 0.48 1.74
CA ARG A 258 -16.08 1.03 3.08
C ARG A 258 -14.76 1.16 3.85
N ASP A 259 -13.91 0.15 3.80
CA ASP A 259 -12.63 0.14 4.53
C ASP A 259 -11.64 1.19 3.96
N VAL A 260 -11.66 1.44 2.65
CA VAL A 260 -10.88 2.52 2.03
C VAL A 260 -11.45 3.89 2.43
N HIS A 261 -12.77 4.04 2.42
CA HIS A 261 -13.43 5.27 2.83
C HIS A 261 -13.11 5.63 4.29
N ALA A 262 -13.24 4.67 5.22
CA ALA A 262 -12.92 4.86 6.63
C ALA A 262 -11.45 5.27 6.85
N ARG A 263 -10.51 4.66 6.11
CA ARG A 263 -9.08 5.05 6.18
C ARG A 263 -8.83 6.46 5.65
N ARG A 264 -9.53 6.87 4.59
CA ARG A 264 -9.41 8.25 4.06
C ARG A 264 -9.95 9.27 5.04
N LEU A 265 -11.07 8.97 5.70
CA LEU A 265 -11.64 9.84 6.73
C LEU A 265 -10.69 9.98 7.93
N ALA A 266 -10.17 8.87 8.45
CA ALA A 266 -9.19 8.90 9.54
C ALA A 266 -7.90 9.65 9.17
N ASN A 267 -7.43 9.50 7.92
CA ASN A 267 -6.29 10.27 7.42
C ASN A 267 -6.61 11.78 7.32
N LEU A 268 -7.81 12.14 6.87
CA LEU A 268 -8.25 13.53 6.81
C LEU A 268 -8.32 14.15 8.21
N GLU A 269 -8.85 13.44 9.20
CA GLU A 269 -8.89 13.85 10.60
C GLU A 269 -7.47 14.06 11.16
N TYR A 270 -6.56 13.11 10.89
CA TYR A 270 -5.15 13.26 11.26
C TYR A 270 -4.53 14.53 10.66
N LEU A 271 -4.71 14.78 9.36
CA LEU A 271 -4.19 15.97 8.69
C LEU A 271 -4.77 17.27 9.26
N LYS A 272 -6.07 17.29 9.60
CA LYS A 272 -6.73 18.44 10.26
C LYS A 272 -6.19 18.71 11.66
N SER A 273 -5.75 17.65 12.35
CA SER A 273 -5.19 17.74 13.71
C SER A 273 -3.70 18.11 13.75
N CYS A 274 -3.07 18.37 12.60
CA CYS A 274 -1.63 18.62 12.49
C CYS A 274 -1.31 19.95 11.82
N GLU A 275 -0.14 20.50 12.17
CA GLU A 275 0.50 21.66 11.54
C GLU A 275 1.90 21.26 11.05
N LEU A 276 2.44 22.02 10.10
CA LEU A 276 3.85 22.00 9.73
C LEU A 276 4.54 23.14 10.47
N GLU A 277 5.57 22.81 11.22
CA GLU A 277 6.44 23.78 11.90
C GLU A 277 7.79 23.86 11.19
N ASN A 278 8.20 25.07 10.83
CA ASN A 278 9.53 25.33 10.31
C ASN A 278 10.55 25.16 11.45
N LYS A 279 11.55 24.30 11.25
CA LYS A 279 12.52 23.98 12.32
C LYS A 279 13.42 25.16 12.71
N VAL A 280 13.61 26.13 11.81
CA VAL A 280 14.49 27.28 12.04
C VAL A 280 13.68 28.47 12.55
N THR A 281 12.59 28.83 11.87
CA THR A 281 11.82 30.04 12.21
C THR A 281 10.73 29.80 13.25
N GLY A 282 10.36 28.53 13.51
CA GLY A 282 9.22 28.19 14.36
C GLY A 282 7.85 28.50 13.74
N GLU A 283 7.80 29.03 12.52
CA GLU A 283 6.55 29.34 11.80
C GLU A 283 5.70 28.09 11.65
N ARG A 284 4.40 28.21 11.93
CA ARG A 284 3.43 27.11 11.82
C ARG A 284 2.42 27.38 10.74
N ILE A 285 2.22 26.38 9.88
CA ILE A 285 1.24 26.40 8.81
C ILE A 285 0.36 25.16 8.88
N ASP A 286 -0.92 25.31 8.61
CA ASP A 286 -1.87 24.21 8.66
C ASP A 286 -1.53 23.10 7.63
N LEU A 287 -1.40 21.85 8.10
CA LEU A 287 -0.93 20.75 7.25
C LEU A 287 -1.94 20.41 6.16
N ILE A 288 -3.24 20.40 6.49
CA ILE A 288 -4.28 20.06 5.52
C ILE A 288 -4.34 21.08 4.39
N SER A 289 -4.21 22.38 4.66
CA SER A 289 -4.10 23.41 3.62
C SER A 289 -2.98 23.11 2.61
N LYS A 290 -1.79 22.75 3.08
CA LYS A 290 -0.64 22.43 2.20
C LYS A 290 -0.83 21.12 1.43
N VAL A 291 -1.47 20.12 2.03
CA VAL A 291 -1.81 18.87 1.33
C VAL A 291 -2.83 19.13 0.22
N MET A 292 -3.86 19.94 0.47
CA MET A 292 -4.91 20.25 -0.51
C MET A 292 -4.42 21.15 -1.65
N GLY A 293 -3.37 21.94 -1.43
CA GLY A 293 -2.65 22.68 -2.47
C GLY A 293 -1.63 21.87 -3.28
N SER A 294 -1.55 20.55 -3.07
CA SER A 294 -0.55 19.67 -3.70
C SER A 294 -1.18 18.62 -4.62
N ILE A 295 -0.35 17.82 -5.29
CA ILE A 295 -0.79 16.66 -6.12
C ILE A 295 -1.54 15.57 -5.33
N SER A 296 -1.56 15.65 -4.00
CA SER A 296 -2.43 14.80 -3.17
C SER A 296 -3.91 15.14 -3.35
N ASN A 297 -4.23 16.36 -3.78
CA ASN A 297 -5.57 16.74 -4.18
C ASN A 297 -5.91 16.09 -5.53
N PRO A 298 -6.96 15.25 -5.61
CA PRO A 298 -7.40 14.61 -6.85
C PRO A 298 -7.61 15.59 -8.02
N GLU A 299 -8.10 16.80 -7.74
CA GLU A 299 -8.36 17.82 -8.74
C GLU A 299 -7.06 18.34 -9.39
N ILE A 300 -6.08 18.73 -8.56
CA ILE A 300 -4.76 19.18 -9.02
C ILE A 300 -4.06 18.05 -9.79
N ARG A 301 -4.20 16.81 -9.30
CA ARG A 301 -3.66 15.63 -9.97
C ARG A 301 -4.29 15.40 -11.34
N ARG A 302 -5.60 15.57 -11.47
CA ARG A 302 -6.31 15.47 -12.75
C ARG A 302 -5.84 16.54 -13.72
N MET A 303 -5.74 17.80 -13.27
CA MET A 303 -5.24 18.90 -14.11
C MET A 303 -3.82 18.65 -14.62
N GLU A 304 -2.89 18.23 -13.75
CA GLU A 304 -1.52 17.93 -14.16
C GLU A 304 -1.47 16.78 -15.18
N LEU A 305 -2.25 15.71 -14.97
CA LEU A 305 -2.31 14.59 -15.91
C LEU A 305 -2.88 15.00 -17.27
N MET A 306 -3.93 15.82 -17.28
CA MET A 306 -4.52 16.35 -18.52
C MET A 306 -3.52 17.22 -19.28
N ASN A 307 -2.84 18.13 -18.59
CA ASN A 307 -1.80 18.95 -19.20
C ASN A 307 -0.64 18.10 -19.77
N THR A 308 -0.22 17.09 -19.01
CA THR A 308 0.82 16.13 -19.43
C THR A 308 0.41 15.42 -20.72
N ILE A 309 -0.83 14.93 -20.80
CA ILE A 309 -1.34 14.20 -21.97
C ILE A 309 -1.47 15.11 -23.19
N ALA A 310 -2.01 16.31 -23.01
CA ALA A 310 -2.09 17.30 -24.07
C ALA A 310 -0.69 17.68 -24.60
N GLY A 311 0.29 17.86 -23.72
CA GLY A 311 1.67 18.12 -24.11
C GLY A 311 2.33 16.93 -24.82
N ILE A 312 2.06 15.68 -24.43
CA ILE A 312 2.55 14.51 -25.17
C ILE A 312 1.99 14.50 -26.60
N GLU A 313 0.70 14.79 -26.77
CA GLU A 313 0.05 14.82 -28.08
C GLU A 313 0.59 15.96 -28.96
N ARG A 314 0.77 17.16 -28.40
CA ARG A 314 1.41 18.29 -29.09
C ARG A 314 2.84 17.98 -29.49
N TYR A 315 3.63 17.38 -28.60
CA TYR A 315 4.98 16.93 -28.92
C TYR A 315 4.99 15.93 -30.07
N ALA A 316 4.14 14.90 -30.01
CA ALA A 316 4.05 13.89 -31.07
C ALA A 316 3.69 14.50 -32.43
N ALA A 317 2.74 15.44 -32.45
CA ALA A 317 2.39 16.18 -33.65
C ALA A 317 3.57 17.00 -34.20
N SER A 318 4.34 17.67 -33.32
CA SER A 318 5.49 18.48 -33.72
C SER A 318 6.63 17.68 -34.37
N VAL A 319 6.76 16.40 -34.02
CA VAL A 319 7.80 15.49 -34.56
C VAL A 319 7.26 14.52 -35.63
N GLY A 320 5.99 14.64 -36.01
CA GLY A 320 5.37 13.80 -37.04
C GLY A 320 5.09 12.35 -36.62
N ASP A 321 5.01 12.07 -35.32
CA ASP A 321 4.72 10.74 -34.79
C ASP A 321 3.22 10.41 -34.84
N VAL A 322 2.91 9.11 -34.92
CA VAL A 322 1.52 8.61 -34.98
C VAL A 322 1.08 8.00 -33.66
N GLY A 323 -0.16 8.29 -33.27
CA GLY A 323 -0.77 7.77 -32.07
C GLY A 323 -1.45 6.41 -32.25
N MET A 324 -1.39 5.59 -31.21
CA MET A 324 -2.08 4.31 -31.05
C MET A 324 -2.75 4.25 -29.68
N PHE A 325 -4.02 3.88 -29.66
CA PHE A 325 -4.72 3.51 -28.44
C PHE A 325 -4.75 1.99 -28.32
N ILE A 326 -4.08 1.47 -27.31
CA ILE A 326 -3.92 0.04 -27.10
C ILE A 326 -4.70 -0.40 -25.86
N THR A 327 -5.49 -1.44 -26.02
CA THR A 327 -6.10 -2.19 -24.91
C THR A 327 -5.43 -3.55 -24.81
N LEU A 328 -4.90 -3.86 -23.63
CA LEU A 328 -4.23 -5.12 -23.33
C LEU A 328 -4.91 -5.78 -22.13
N THR A 329 -5.36 -7.02 -22.30
CA THR A 329 -6.15 -7.77 -21.30
C THR A 329 -5.49 -9.09 -20.92
N THR A 330 -6.00 -9.73 -19.87
CA THR A 330 -5.49 -10.99 -19.33
C THR A 330 -6.20 -12.22 -19.92
N PRO A 331 -5.61 -13.43 -19.82
CA PRO A 331 -6.33 -14.68 -20.08
C PRO A 331 -7.60 -14.88 -19.29
N SER A 332 -8.51 -15.69 -19.85
CA SER A 332 -9.82 -15.97 -19.23
C SER A 332 -9.68 -16.50 -17.80
N LYS A 333 -8.65 -17.32 -17.53
CA LYS A 333 -8.35 -17.86 -16.19
C LYS A 333 -8.01 -16.80 -15.13
N TYR A 334 -7.80 -15.53 -15.49
CA TYR A 334 -7.64 -14.40 -14.56
C TYR A 334 -8.98 -13.74 -14.19
N HIS A 335 -10.04 -14.01 -14.97
CA HIS A 335 -11.37 -13.45 -14.76
C HIS A 335 -12.24 -14.36 -13.90
N PRO A 336 -12.62 -13.96 -12.67
CA PRO A 336 -13.42 -14.80 -11.77
C PRO A 336 -14.86 -14.99 -12.26
N THR A 337 -15.34 -14.10 -13.13
CA THR A 337 -16.69 -14.15 -13.71
C THR A 337 -16.65 -13.87 -15.21
N ARG A 338 -17.70 -14.28 -15.93
CA ARG A 338 -17.88 -14.01 -17.36
C ARG A 338 -19.29 -13.48 -17.61
N GLN A 339 -19.44 -12.60 -18.59
CA GLN A 339 -20.76 -12.17 -19.07
C GLN A 339 -21.27 -13.14 -20.14
N VAL A 340 -22.54 -13.54 -20.05
CA VAL A 340 -23.21 -14.43 -21.01
C VAL A 340 -24.52 -13.77 -21.46
N GLY A 341 -24.85 -13.88 -22.75
CA GLY A 341 -26.03 -13.23 -23.36
C GLY A 341 -25.66 -12.02 -24.24
N LYS A 342 -26.68 -11.37 -24.82
CA LYS A 342 -26.53 -10.18 -25.69
C LYS A 342 -27.47 -9.06 -25.24
N GLY A 343 -27.06 -7.81 -25.43
CA GLY A 343 -27.86 -6.63 -25.03
C GLY A 343 -28.23 -6.66 -23.54
N ASP A 344 -29.49 -6.33 -23.23
CA ASP A 344 -30.01 -6.25 -21.86
C ASP A 344 -30.19 -7.63 -21.19
N SER A 345 -30.08 -8.72 -21.95
CA SER A 345 -30.09 -10.10 -21.41
C SER A 345 -28.74 -10.57 -20.85
N LYS A 346 -27.71 -9.70 -20.85
CA LYS A 346 -26.40 -10.04 -20.31
C LYS A 346 -26.49 -10.35 -18.82
N THR A 347 -26.13 -11.58 -18.46
CA THR A 347 -26.04 -12.04 -17.07
C THR A 347 -24.59 -12.38 -16.71
N VAL A 348 -24.23 -12.18 -15.44
CA VAL A 348 -22.92 -12.62 -14.93
C VAL A 348 -22.99 -14.06 -14.46
N GLN A 349 -22.03 -14.88 -14.92
CA GLN A 349 -21.82 -16.24 -14.44
C GLN A 349 -20.41 -16.40 -13.86
N LEU A 350 -20.25 -17.33 -12.91
CA LEU A 350 -18.93 -17.71 -12.43
C LEU A 350 -18.10 -18.33 -13.56
N ASN A 351 -16.83 -17.95 -13.65
CA ASN A 351 -15.91 -18.57 -14.59
C ASN A 351 -15.24 -19.78 -13.95
N HIS A 352 -15.47 -20.97 -14.50
CA HIS A 352 -14.87 -22.20 -14.01
C HIS A 352 -13.37 -22.28 -14.27
N GLY A 353 -12.87 -21.67 -15.37
CA GLY A 353 -11.44 -21.64 -15.69
C GLY A 353 -10.60 -20.81 -14.72
N TRP A 354 -11.22 -20.02 -13.84
CA TRP A 354 -10.55 -19.29 -12.77
C TRP A 354 -10.43 -20.11 -11.47
N ASN A 355 -11.23 -21.16 -11.29
CA ASN A 355 -11.37 -21.82 -9.99
C ASN A 355 -10.04 -22.43 -9.49
N GLU A 356 -9.25 -23.03 -10.38
CA GLU A 356 -7.98 -23.67 -10.02
C GLU A 356 -6.85 -22.65 -9.77
N SER A 357 -6.82 -21.57 -10.54
CA SER A 357 -5.80 -20.54 -10.43
C SER A 357 -6.06 -19.57 -9.28
N ALA A 358 -7.33 -19.26 -9.04
CA ALA A 358 -7.83 -18.25 -8.11
C ALA A 358 -7.04 -16.93 -8.19
N PHE A 359 -6.64 -16.52 -9.41
CA PHE A 359 -5.78 -15.35 -9.60
C PHE A 359 -6.43 -14.08 -9.06
N THR A 360 -5.63 -13.32 -8.31
CA THR A 360 -6.06 -12.02 -7.80
C THR A 360 -5.80 -10.91 -8.82
N PRO A 361 -6.42 -9.72 -8.67
CA PRO A 361 -6.06 -8.55 -9.47
C PRO A 361 -4.57 -8.21 -9.44
N LYS A 362 -3.88 -8.50 -8.33
CA LYS A 362 -2.43 -8.32 -8.22
C LYS A 362 -1.65 -9.29 -9.11
N ASP A 363 -2.16 -10.50 -9.31
CA ASP A 363 -1.54 -11.50 -10.20
C ASP A 363 -1.78 -11.15 -11.67
N GLY A 364 -2.98 -10.69 -12.03
CA GLY A 364 -3.24 -10.11 -13.35
C GLY A 364 -2.32 -8.93 -13.66
N GLN A 365 -2.12 -8.02 -12.70
CA GLN A 365 -1.21 -6.89 -12.87
C GLN A 365 0.25 -7.35 -13.03
N ARG A 366 0.66 -8.42 -12.34
CA ARG A 366 1.99 -9.01 -12.46
C ARG A 366 2.21 -9.63 -13.84
N TYR A 367 1.19 -10.32 -14.36
CA TYR A 367 1.19 -10.86 -15.73
C TYR A 367 1.37 -9.74 -16.76
N LEU A 368 0.56 -8.68 -16.68
CA LEU A 368 0.65 -7.54 -17.62
C LEU A 368 2.02 -6.84 -17.54
N CYS A 369 2.55 -6.63 -16.33
CA CYS A 369 3.90 -6.11 -16.15
C CYS A 369 4.97 -7.01 -16.79
N ARG A 370 4.83 -8.34 -16.68
CA ARG A 370 5.78 -9.31 -17.24
C ARG A 370 5.77 -9.25 -18.76
N ILE A 371 4.60 -9.36 -19.40
CA ILE A 371 4.52 -9.32 -20.87
C ILE A 371 4.98 -7.96 -21.42
N TRP A 372 4.67 -6.85 -20.74
CA TRP A 372 5.19 -5.54 -21.11
C TRP A 372 6.71 -5.46 -21.00
N SER A 373 7.32 -6.09 -19.99
CA SER A 373 8.78 -6.16 -19.90
C SER A 373 9.39 -6.90 -21.09
N LEU A 374 8.77 -8.00 -21.53
CA LEU A 374 9.22 -8.77 -22.70
C LEU A 374 9.02 -7.97 -24.00
N MET A 375 7.88 -7.28 -24.15
CA MET A 375 7.62 -6.39 -25.29
C MET A 375 8.67 -5.29 -25.38
N ARG A 376 9.01 -4.62 -24.26
CA ARG A 376 10.06 -3.58 -24.24
C ARG A 376 11.43 -4.10 -24.61
N THR A 377 11.80 -5.31 -24.17
CA THR A 377 13.03 -5.96 -24.61
C THR A 377 13.00 -6.16 -26.12
N ALA A 378 11.93 -6.74 -26.66
CA ALA A 378 11.79 -6.93 -28.11
C ALA A 378 11.78 -5.61 -28.89
N PHE A 379 11.19 -4.54 -28.38
CA PHE A 379 11.27 -3.23 -29.01
C PHE A 379 12.71 -2.75 -29.11
N LYS A 380 13.45 -2.82 -28.00
CA LYS A 380 14.87 -2.45 -27.97
C LYS A 380 15.70 -3.28 -28.95
N ASP A 381 15.48 -4.59 -29.01
CA ASP A 381 16.23 -5.50 -29.89
C ASP A 381 15.93 -5.27 -31.38
N ASN A 382 14.83 -4.57 -31.70
CA ASN A 382 14.40 -4.25 -33.06
C ASN A 382 14.48 -2.73 -33.36
N ASP A 383 15.17 -1.95 -32.51
CA ASP A 383 15.29 -0.48 -32.64
C ASP A 383 13.94 0.26 -32.77
N LEU A 384 12.94 -0.21 -32.01
CA LEU A 384 11.60 0.36 -31.97
C LEU A 384 11.43 1.23 -30.73
N GLU A 385 10.88 2.42 -30.93
CA GLU A 385 10.72 3.42 -29.88
C GLU A 385 9.24 3.75 -29.68
N VAL A 386 8.81 3.71 -28.42
CA VAL A 386 7.44 4.07 -28.02
C VAL A 386 7.45 4.93 -26.78
N TYR A 387 6.64 5.97 -26.77
CA TYR A 387 6.43 6.82 -25.59
C TYR A 387 4.95 7.15 -25.42
N GLY A 388 4.56 7.65 -24.24
CA GLY A 388 3.19 8.03 -23.93
C GLY A 388 2.77 7.68 -22.51
N MET A 389 1.53 7.21 -22.33
CA MET A 389 0.91 7.01 -21.02
C MET A 389 0.19 5.66 -20.94
N ARG A 390 0.36 4.97 -19.81
CA ARG A 390 -0.36 3.73 -19.48
C ARG A 390 -1.26 3.92 -18.27
N VAL A 391 -2.53 3.55 -18.43
CA VAL A 391 -3.56 3.49 -17.40
C VAL A 391 -3.89 2.03 -17.09
N VAL A 392 -4.09 1.72 -15.80
CA VAL A 392 -4.67 0.44 -15.37
C VAL A 392 -6.07 0.70 -14.86
N GLU A 393 -7.05 0.02 -15.42
CA GLU A 393 -8.45 0.07 -14.99
C GLU A 393 -8.92 -1.34 -14.60
N PRO A 394 -9.72 -1.50 -13.53
CA PRO A 394 -10.36 -2.76 -13.26
C PRO A 394 -11.50 -3.01 -14.26
N HIS A 395 -11.57 -4.22 -14.79
CA HIS A 395 -12.78 -4.75 -15.39
C HIS A 395 -13.87 -4.96 -14.32
N HIS A 396 -15.13 -5.17 -14.71
CA HIS A 396 -16.25 -5.25 -13.77
C HIS A 396 -16.09 -6.29 -12.65
N ASP A 397 -15.24 -7.30 -12.86
CA ASP A 397 -14.92 -8.38 -11.92
C ASP A 397 -13.61 -8.17 -11.13
N GLY A 398 -13.01 -6.97 -11.26
CA GLY A 398 -11.78 -6.56 -10.59
C GLY A 398 -10.50 -6.91 -11.35
N THR A 399 -10.58 -7.62 -12.48
CA THR A 399 -9.39 -8.01 -13.27
C THR A 399 -8.76 -6.79 -13.93
N PRO A 400 -7.45 -6.54 -13.81
CA PRO A 400 -6.84 -5.34 -14.39
C PRO A 400 -6.75 -5.43 -15.91
N HIS A 401 -7.12 -4.37 -16.60
CA HIS A 401 -6.81 -4.11 -18.00
C HIS A 401 -5.85 -2.93 -18.13
N TRP A 402 -5.01 -2.96 -19.16
CA TRP A 402 -4.15 -1.83 -19.51
C TRP A 402 -4.72 -1.10 -20.71
N HIS A 403 -4.88 0.21 -20.56
CA HIS A 403 -5.17 1.13 -21.65
C HIS A 403 -3.96 2.03 -21.84
N MET A 404 -3.45 2.10 -23.06
CA MET A 404 -2.19 2.79 -23.36
C MET A 404 -2.42 3.74 -24.52
N MET A 405 -2.04 5.00 -24.31
CA MET A 405 -1.86 5.97 -25.39
C MET A 405 -0.37 5.97 -25.71
N LEU A 406 0.01 5.39 -26.84
CA LEU A 406 1.40 5.30 -27.29
C LEU A 406 1.60 6.04 -28.60
N PHE A 407 2.77 6.63 -28.76
CA PHE A 407 3.23 7.30 -29.97
C PHE A 407 4.54 6.67 -30.46
N CYS A 408 4.71 6.64 -31.76
CA CYS A 408 5.92 6.16 -32.43
C CYS A 408 6.02 6.75 -33.84
N LYS A 409 7.18 6.55 -34.48
CA LYS A 409 7.37 6.89 -35.90
C LYS A 409 6.38 6.12 -36.78
N PRO A 410 5.83 6.73 -37.86
CA PRO A 410 4.86 6.08 -38.75
C PRO A 410 5.30 4.71 -39.25
N GLY A 411 6.56 4.57 -39.68
CA GLY A 411 7.11 3.31 -40.20
C GLY A 411 7.23 2.18 -39.17
N GLN A 412 7.32 2.51 -37.88
CA GLN A 412 7.50 1.51 -36.81
C GLN A 412 6.18 0.91 -36.31
N ARG A 413 5.06 1.59 -36.56
CA ARG A 413 3.73 1.24 -36.02
C ARG A 413 3.33 -0.21 -36.27
N LYS A 414 3.57 -0.73 -37.48
CA LYS A 414 3.20 -2.11 -37.84
C LYS A 414 3.98 -3.13 -37.01
N ALA A 415 5.31 -3.01 -36.97
CA ALA A 415 6.19 -3.90 -36.22
C ALA A 415 5.90 -3.87 -34.70
N ILE A 416 5.64 -2.68 -34.14
CA ILE A 416 5.24 -2.53 -32.74
C ILE A 416 3.94 -3.32 -32.46
N ASN A 417 2.91 -3.15 -33.28
CA ASN A 417 1.63 -3.84 -33.11
C ASN A 417 1.77 -5.36 -33.24
N GLU A 418 2.60 -5.85 -34.18
CA GLU A 418 2.86 -7.29 -34.36
C GLU A 418 3.56 -7.88 -33.13
N ILE A 419 4.58 -7.20 -32.60
CA ILE A 419 5.28 -7.62 -31.38
C ILE A 419 4.32 -7.65 -30.19
N MET A 420 3.53 -6.60 -29.99
CA MET A 420 2.58 -6.53 -28.88
C MET A 420 1.51 -7.62 -28.98
N ARG A 421 0.93 -7.82 -30.17
CA ARG A 421 -0.06 -8.87 -30.41
C ARG A 421 0.54 -10.26 -30.13
N ARG A 422 1.75 -10.53 -30.61
CA ARG A 422 2.46 -11.81 -30.39
C ARG A 422 2.63 -12.11 -28.90
N TYR A 423 3.09 -11.14 -28.11
CA TYR A 423 3.27 -11.36 -26.66
C TYR A 423 1.95 -11.42 -25.90
N ALA A 424 0.93 -10.67 -26.32
CA ALA A 424 -0.40 -10.71 -25.70
C ALA A 424 -1.11 -12.06 -25.89
N LEU A 425 -0.87 -12.73 -27.02
CA LEU A 425 -1.42 -14.04 -27.37
C LEU A 425 -0.50 -15.22 -26.97
N LYS A 426 0.67 -14.96 -26.38
CA LYS A 426 1.62 -16.01 -26.02
C LYS A 426 1.07 -16.99 -24.98
N GLU A 427 0.28 -16.48 -24.02
CA GLU A 427 -0.38 -17.30 -23.00
C GLU A 427 -1.87 -17.45 -23.34
N ASP A 428 -2.30 -18.70 -23.54
CA ASP A 428 -3.68 -19.10 -23.84
C ASP A 428 -4.29 -18.37 -25.06
N GLY A 429 -3.47 -18.09 -26.08
CA GLY A 429 -3.92 -17.38 -27.31
C GLY A 429 -4.94 -18.14 -28.16
N HIS A 430 -5.12 -19.43 -27.90
CA HIS A 430 -6.11 -20.30 -28.55
C HIS A 430 -7.50 -20.23 -27.89
N GLU A 431 -7.66 -19.52 -26.77
CA GLU A 431 -8.97 -19.31 -26.14
C GLU A 431 -9.94 -18.62 -27.12
N LYS A 432 -11.22 -19.02 -27.09
CA LYS A 432 -12.26 -18.44 -27.94
C LYS A 432 -12.34 -16.93 -27.74
N GLY A 433 -12.09 -16.17 -28.81
CA GLY A 433 -12.12 -14.71 -28.80
C GLY A 433 -10.81 -14.03 -28.35
N ALA A 434 -9.77 -14.79 -27.96
CA ALA A 434 -8.49 -14.23 -27.53
C ALA A 434 -7.86 -13.33 -28.60
N ALA A 435 -7.82 -13.78 -29.86
CA ALA A 435 -7.30 -13.00 -30.99
C ALA A 435 -7.94 -11.60 -31.13
N LYS A 436 -9.21 -11.45 -30.72
CA LYS A 436 -9.94 -10.19 -30.75
C LYS A 436 -9.79 -9.37 -29.47
N GLN A 437 -9.77 -10.02 -28.30
CA GLN A 437 -9.93 -9.34 -27.00
C GLN A 437 -8.62 -9.13 -26.24
N ARG A 438 -7.56 -9.90 -26.51
CA ARG A 438 -6.29 -9.80 -25.77
C ARG A 438 -5.50 -8.55 -26.09
N PHE A 439 -5.56 -8.13 -27.35
CA PHE A 439 -4.86 -6.97 -27.85
C PHE A 439 -5.70 -6.29 -28.93
N GLU A 440 -6.11 -5.06 -28.63
CA GLU A 440 -6.71 -4.16 -29.59
C GLU A 440 -5.81 -2.92 -29.73
N SER A 441 -5.55 -2.50 -30.97
CA SER A 441 -4.83 -1.27 -31.28
C SER A 441 -5.68 -0.48 -32.26
N ARG A 442 -6.05 0.75 -31.87
CA ARG A 442 -6.75 1.71 -32.72
C ARG A 442 -5.81 2.85 -33.06
N HIS A 443 -5.89 3.34 -34.30
CA HIS A 443 -5.21 4.58 -34.64
C HIS A 443 -5.83 5.74 -33.87
N LEU A 444 -5.00 6.67 -33.40
CA LEU A 444 -5.46 7.93 -32.86
C LEU A 444 -5.23 9.02 -33.90
N ASN A 445 -6.31 9.68 -34.30
CA ASN A 445 -6.25 10.91 -35.10
C ASN A 445 -5.81 12.07 -34.19
N GLN A 446 -5.21 13.11 -34.78
CA GLN A 446 -4.83 14.33 -34.06
C GLN A 446 -6.04 14.94 -33.33
N GLY A 447 -5.85 15.31 -32.06
CA GLY A 447 -6.89 15.86 -31.17
C GLY A 447 -7.79 14.81 -30.52
N GLY A 448 -7.69 13.54 -30.91
CA GLY A 448 -8.49 12.44 -30.36
C GLY A 448 -7.82 11.71 -29.19
N ALA A 449 -6.49 11.76 -29.10
CA ALA A 449 -5.73 10.93 -28.15
C ALA A 449 -6.01 11.33 -26.69
N ALA A 450 -5.97 12.63 -26.40
CA ALA A 450 -6.31 13.18 -25.09
C ALA A 450 -7.74 12.85 -24.66
N GLY A 451 -8.72 12.96 -25.57
CA GLY A 451 -10.12 12.67 -25.27
C GLY A 451 -10.37 11.22 -24.86
N TYR A 452 -9.74 10.26 -25.53
CA TYR A 452 -9.89 8.84 -25.20
C TYR A 452 -9.34 8.51 -23.81
N ILE A 453 -8.14 9.00 -23.47
CA ILE A 453 -7.52 8.72 -22.17
C ILE A 453 -8.12 9.56 -21.03
N ALA A 454 -8.67 10.75 -21.33
CA ALA A 454 -9.36 11.61 -20.36
C ALA A 454 -10.55 10.92 -19.71
N LYS A 455 -11.31 10.12 -20.48
CA LYS A 455 -12.38 9.26 -19.94
C LYS A 455 -11.87 8.37 -18.80
N TYR A 456 -10.71 7.75 -18.99
CA TYR A 456 -10.12 6.88 -17.97
C TYR A 456 -9.56 7.70 -16.80
N ILE A 457 -9.05 8.91 -17.02
CA ILE A 457 -8.64 9.80 -15.93
C ILE A 457 -9.82 10.14 -15.02
N ALA A 458 -10.92 10.63 -15.61
CA ALA A 458 -12.10 11.02 -14.87
C ALA A 458 -12.69 9.83 -14.10
N LYS A 459 -12.78 8.64 -14.72
CA LYS A 459 -13.19 7.39 -14.06
C LYS A 459 -12.33 6.96 -12.88
N ASN A 460 -11.02 7.20 -12.92
CA ASN A 460 -10.06 6.59 -12.00
C ASN A 460 -9.63 7.51 -10.85
N ILE A 461 -9.95 8.82 -10.88
CA ILE A 461 -9.46 9.81 -9.90
C ILE A 461 -10.58 10.36 -9.02
N ASP A 462 -11.55 11.08 -9.58
CA ASP A 462 -12.52 11.87 -8.82
C ASP A 462 -13.95 11.83 -9.36
N GLY A 463 -14.19 11.21 -10.53
CA GLY A 463 -15.50 11.22 -11.19
C GLY A 463 -15.92 12.61 -11.69
N TYR A 464 -15.00 13.57 -11.76
CA TYR A 464 -15.26 14.96 -12.11
C TYR A 464 -15.80 15.10 -13.55
N ALA A 465 -16.80 15.96 -13.73
CA ALA A 465 -17.47 16.25 -15.01
C ALA A 465 -18.19 15.04 -15.67
N LEU A 466 -18.57 14.02 -14.87
CA LEU A 466 -19.28 12.83 -15.33
C LEU A 466 -20.72 12.74 -14.78
N ASP A 467 -21.29 13.85 -14.30
CA ASP A 467 -22.69 13.87 -13.83
C ASP A 467 -23.65 13.47 -14.96
N GLY A 468 -24.50 12.48 -14.70
CA GLY A 468 -25.45 11.93 -15.68
C GLY A 468 -24.88 10.88 -16.65
N GLN A 469 -23.57 10.61 -16.65
CA GLN A 469 -22.98 9.61 -17.54
C GLN A 469 -22.90 8.21 -16.89
N LEU A 470 -23.21 7.18 -17.67
CA LEU A 470 -23.18 5.77 -17.25
C LEU A 470 -21.89 5.09 -17.70
N ASP A 471 -21.38 4.21 -16.86
CA ASP A 471 -20.27 3.33 -17.22
C ASP A 471 -20.73 2.25 -18.20
N HIS A 472 -20.00 2.07 -19.30
CA HIS A 472 -20.37 1.14 -20.37
C HIS A 472 -20.36 -0.33 -19.92
N ASP A 473 -19.47 -0.70 -19.00
CA ASP A 473 -19.31 -2.09 -18.60
C ASP A 473 -20.32 -2.48 -17.53
N THR A 474 -20.70 -1.53 -16.67
CA THR A 474 -21.53 -1.76 -15.48
C THR A 474 -22.93 -1.19 -15.56
N GLY A 475 -23.16 -0.16 -16.39
CA GLY A 475 -24.41 0.59 -16.48
C GLY A 475 -24.69 1.51 -15.28
N LYS A 476 -23.72 1.71 -14.37
CA LYS A 476 -23.87 2.53 -13.16
C LYS A 476 -23.35 3.96 -13.38
N PRO A 477 -23.82 4.97 -12.59
CA PRO A 477 -23.28 6.32 -12.65
C PRO A 477 -21.76 6.34 -12.43
N LEU A 478 -21.04 7.09 -13.26
CA LEU A 478 -19.57 7.12 -13.23
C LEU A 478 -18.97 7.68 -11.92
N LYS A 479 -19.73 8.47 -11.17
CA LYS A 479 -19.32 8.99 -9.85
C LYS A 479 -19.22 7.87 -8.80
N ASP A 480 -20.19 6.95 -8.80
CA ASP A 480 -20.21 5.82 -7.87
C ASP A 480 -19.07 4.83 -8.18
N THR A 481 -18.75 4.66 -9.47
CA THR A 481 -17.69 3.76 -9.92
C THR A 481 -16.29 4.25 -9.57
N ALA A 482 -16.03 5.57 -9.55
CA ALA A 482 -14.72 6.13 -9.19
C ALA A 482 -14.28 5.75 -7.76
N SER A 483 -15.23 5.70 -6.82
CA SER A 483 -14.97 5.25 -5.44
C SER A 483 -14.52 3.79 -5.39
N ALA A 484 -15.17 2.91 -6.15
CA ALA A 484 -14.88 1.48 -6.25
C ALA A 484 -13.55 1.22 -6.94
N VAL A 485 -13.27 1.93 -8.04
CA VAL A 485 -12.01 1.86 -8.77
C VAL A 485 -10.84 2.28 -7.86
N THR A 486 -11.01 3.35 -7.07
CA THR A 486 -9.92 3.76 -6.17
C THR A 486 -9.77 2.83 -4.97
N ALA A 487 -10.87 2.25 -4.48
CA ALA A 487 -10.83 1.22 -3.45
C ALA A 487 -10.09 -0.04 -3.94
N TRP A 488 -10.36 -0.47 -5.17
CA TRP A 488 -9.65 -1.54 -5.85
C TRP A 488 -8.15 -1.26 -5.94
N ALA A 489 -7.77 -0.09 -6.49
CA ALA A 489 -6.36 0.28 -6.65
C ALA A 489 -5.61 0.34 -5.31
N SER A 490 -6.26 0.87 -4.26
CA SER A 490 -5.70 0.94 -2.90
C SER A 490 -5.54 -0.44 -2.25
N THR A 491 -6.56 -1.29 -2.36
CA THR A 491 -6.57 -2.63 -1.75
C THR A 491 -5.49 -3.52 -2.35
N TRP A 492 -5.37 -3.50 -3.69
CA TRP A 492 -4.41 -4.31 -4.43
C TRP A 492 -3.04 -3.66 -4.60
N ARG A 493 -2.91 -2.37 -4.22
CA ARG A 493 -1.71 -1.53 -4.39
C ARG A 493 -1.26 -1.46 -5.84
N ILE A 494 -2.19 -1.15 -6.74
CA ILE A 494 -1.96 -1.06 -8.18
C ILE A 494 -1.82 0.41 -8.59
N PRO A 495 -0.64 0.87 -9.05
CA PRO A 495 -0.49 2.21 -9.61
C PRO A 495 -1.22 2.29 -10.95
N GLN A 496 -2.18 3.21 -11.07
CA GLN A 496 -3.03 3.36 -12.25
C GLN A 496 -2.28 4.03 -13.40
N PHE A 497 -1.76 5.26 -13.22
CA PHE A 497 -1.10 6.04 -14.27
C PHE A 497 0.42 5.88 -14.26
N LYS A 498 1.02 5.68 -15.44
CA LYS A 498 2.48 5.63 -15.59
C LYS A 498 2.93 6.15 -16.96
N PRO A 499 3.78 7.20 -17.02
CA PRO A 499 4.37 7.64 -18.27
C PRO A 499 5.41 6.62 -18.77
N ILE A 500 5.57 6.54 -20.09
CA ILE A 500 6.48 5.65 -20.82
C ILE A 500 7.32 6.53 -21.75
N GLY A 501 8.65 6.36 -21.76
CA GLY A 501 9.51 7.04 -22.72
C GLY A 501 9.55 8.57 -22.59
N LEU A 502 9.08 9.16 -21.50
CA LEU A 502 9.01 10.61 -21.31
C LEU A 502 9.99 11.10 -20.23
N PRO A 503 10.43 12.37 -20.29
CA PRO A 503 11.18 13.00 -19.21
C PRO A 503 10.42 12.95 -17.88
N THR A 504 11.16 12.99 -16.77
CA THR A 504 10.56 12.72 -15.46
C THR A 504 9.66 13.86 -14.98
N MET A 505 8.47 13.54 -14.47
CA MET A 505 7.62 14.50 -13.75
C MET A 505 8.28 15.05 -12.48
N GLY A 506 9.28 14.34 -11.94
CA GLY A 506 10.03 14.81 -10.79
C GLY A 506 10.80 16.09 -11.09
N ALA A 507 11.56 16.12 -12.19
CA ALA A 507 12.29 17.32 -12.59
C ALA A 507 11.33 18.46 -12.95
N TYR A 508 10.27 18.16 -13.71
CA TYR A 508 9.20 19.11 -14.04
C TYR A 508 8.60 19.79 -12.79
N ARG A 509 8.28 19.01 -11.76
CA ARG A 509 7.70 19.55 -10.51
C ARG A 509 8.72 20.31 -9.65
N GLU A 510 9.99 19.93 -9.66
CA GLU A 510 11.02 20.66 -8.90
C GLU A 510 11.41 21.98 -9.58
N LEU A 511 11.43 22.04 -10.92
CA LEU A 511 11.65 23.29 -11.67
C LEU A 511 10.57 24.35 -11.36
N ARG A 512 9.31 23.93 -11.27
CA ARG A 512 8.15 24.79 -10.93
C ARG A 512 8.13 25.33 -9.49
N LYS A 513 9.13 24.96 -8.68
CA LYS A 513 9.32 25.55 -7.35
C LYS A 513 10.28 26.73 -7.34
N LEU A 514 11.03 26.91 -8.43
CA LEU A 514 11.87 28.08 -8.58
C LEU A 514 10.99 29.32 -8.74
N PRO A 515 11.50 30.51 -8.37
CA PRO A 515 10.77 31.77 -8.57
C PRO A 515 10.38 31.94 -10.04
N ARG A 516 9.13 32.35 -10.28
CA ARG A 516 8.61 32.59 -11.63
C ARG A 516 9.37 33.73 -12.31
N GLY A 517 9.65 33.56 -13.60
CA GLY A 517 10.30 34.59 -14.41
C GLY A 517 11.77 34.87 -14.07
N VAL A 518 12.38 34.12 -13.15
CA VAL A 518 13.81 34.25 -12.82
C VAL A 518 14.60 33.23 -13.63
N SER A 519 15.40 33.72 -14.59
CA SER A 519 16.28 32.88 -15.39
C SER A 519 17.39 32.25 -14.55
N ILE A 520 17.69 30.99 -14.83
CA ILE A 520 18.82 30.25 -14.25
C ILE A 520 19.94 30.00 -15.28
N ALA A 521 19.90 30.65 -16.44
CA ALA A 521 20.88 30.46 -17.51
C ALA A 521 22.31 30.80 -17.05
N SER A 522 22.49 31.88 -16.28
CA SER A 522 23.79 32.26 -15.73
C SER A 522 24.33 31.25 -14.71
N GLU A 523 23.46 30.55 -13.99
CA GLU A 523 23.82 29.49 -13.05
C GLU A 523 24.05 28.15 -13.74
N PHE A 524 23.52 27.94 -14.94
CA PHE A 524 23.72 26.71 -15.72
C PHE A 524 24.09 27.06 -17.15
N ASP A 525 23.11 27.03 -18.05
CA ASP A 525 23.17 27.41 -19.46
C ASP A 525 21.75 27.61 -20.01
N ASP A 526 21.67 28.05 -21.26
CA ASP A 526 20.39 28.29 -21.96
C ASP A 526 19.56 27.02 -22.13
N ARG A 527 20.21 25.85 -22.18
CA ARG A 527 19.53 24.57 -22.32
C ARG A 527 18.73 24.25 -21.05
N VAL A 528 19.31 24.46 -19.88
CA VAL A 528 18.64 24.28 -18.59
C VAL A 528 17.55 25.33 -18.39
N GLU A 529 17.79 26.58 -18.80
CA GLU A 529 16.78 27.64 -18.74
C GLU A 529 15.57 27.33 -19.63
N ALA A 530 15.77 26.83 -20.86
CA ALA A 530 14.67 26.43 -21.73
C ALA A 530 13.78 25.36 -21.07
N VAL A 531 14.38 24.41 -20.35
CA VAL A 531 13.63 23.38 -19.60
C VAL A 531 12.85 24.00 -18.43
N ARG A 532 13.46 24.95 -17.70
CA ARG A 532 12.81 25.67 -16.60
C ARG A 532 11.63 26.51 -17.10
N ALA A 533 11.85 27.31 -18.14
CA ALA A 533 10.83 28.18 -18.73
C ALA A 533 9.61 27.37 -19.20
N ALA A 534 9.85 26.29 -19.97
CA ALA A 534 8.76 25.41 -20.40
C ALA A 534 8.01 24.76 -19.22
N ALA A 535 8.72 24.40 -18.14
CA ALA A 535 8.08 23.85 -16.96
C ALA A 535 7.23 24.89 -16.20
N ASP A 536 7.72 26.12 -16.09
CA ASP A 536 7.08 27.24 -15.40
C ASP A 536 5.77 27.65 -16.07
N GLU A 537 5.78 27.81 -17.40
CA GLU A 537 4.61 28.13 -18.23
C GLU A 537 3.62 26.96 -18.37
N GLY A 538 4.03 25.76 -17.98
CA GLY A 538 3.19 24.57 -18.08
C GLY A 538 3.17 23.93 -19.47
N GLU A 539 4.07 24.33 -20.38
CA GLU A 539 4.17 23.81 -21.74
C GLU A 539 4.92 22.47 -21.78
N PHE A 540 4.18 21.39 -21.53
CA PHE A 540 4.78 20.08 -21.34
C PHE A 540 5.41 19.50 -22.63
N ASP A 541 4.91 19.89 -23.80
CA ASP A 541 5.53 19.62 -25.11
C ASP A 541 6.92 20.25 -25.24
N LEU A 542 7.04 21.56 -24.97
CA LEU A 542 8.34 22.24 -24.99
C LEU A 542 9.28 21.68 -23.91
N TYR A 543 8.75 21.30 -22.75
CA TYR A 543 9.54 20.63 -21.72
C TYR A 543 10.11 19.29 -22.21
N ILE A 544 9.35 18.52 -22.99
CA ILE A 544 9.86 17.28 -23.61
C ILE A 544 10.99 17.61 -24.58
N ILE A 545 10.80 18.59 -25.47
CA ILE A 545 11.80 19.02 -26.45
C ILE A 545 13.09 19.49 -25.75
N ALA A 546 12.98 20.39 -24.77
CA ALA A 546 14.11 20.97 -24.06
C ALA A 546 14.89 19.93 -23.23
N GLN A 547 14.23 18.88 -22.75
CA GLN A 547 14.89 17.73 -22.12
C GLN A 547 15.66 16.82 -23.10
N GLY A 548 15.56 17.09 -24.41
CA GLY A 548 16.19 16.33 -25.49
C GLY A 548 15.22 15.46 -26.29
N GLY A 549 13.92 15.45 -25.96
CA GLY A 549 12.89 14.66 -26.63
C GLY A 549 12.44 13.42 -25.86
N ALA A 550 11.56 12.63 -26.49
CA ALA A 550 11.12 11.34 -25.97
C ALA A 550 12.21 10.25 -26.12
N ASN A 551 12.10 9.21 -25.29
CA ASN A 551 13.00 8.04 -25.22
C ASN A 551 14.48 8.32 -24.91
N ILE A 552 14.83 9.57 -24.59
CA ILE A 552 16.17 9.94 -24.18
C ILE A 552 16.60 9.25 -22.88
N LYS A 553 17.81 8.67 -22.91
CA LYS A 553 18.47 8.08 -21.74
C LYS A 553 18.54 9.10 -20.61
N ARG A 554 18.36 8.66 -19.37
CA ARG A 554 18.31 9.57 -18.22
C ARG A 554 19.53 10.46 -18.11
N ASP A 555 20.73 9.94 -18.35
CA ASP A 555 21.98 10.72 -18.22
C ASP A 555 22.18 11.72 -19.37
N ALA A 556 21.39 11.63 -20.44
CA ALA A 556 21.39 12.57 -21.56
C ALA A 556 20.28 13.65 -21.45
N GLN A 557 19.40 13.54 -20.45
CA GLN A 557 18.39 14.56 -20.16
C GLN A 557 19.06 15.84 -19.66
N ALA A 558 18.56 17.00 -20.08
CA ALA A 558 19.13 18.30 -19.72
C ALA A 558 19.06 18.58 -18.21
N VAL A 559 17.96 18.21 -17.56
CA VAL A 559 17.73 18.47 -16.13
C VAL A 559 17.24 17.24 -15.40
N ARG A 560 17.82 16.98 -14.23
CA ARG A 560 17.40 15.91 -13.32
C ARG A 560 17.22 16.39 -11.90
N VAL A 561 16.44 15.63 -11.14
CA VAL A 561 16.26 15.85 -9.70
C VAL A 561 17.55 15.49 -8.97
N ALA A 562 18.10 16.47 -8.25
CA ALA A 562 19.19 16.26 -7.32
C ALA A 562 18.65 15.67 -6.01
N ARG A 563 19.31 14.61 -5.55
CA ARG A 563 19.02 13.96 -4.27
C ARG A 563 20.27 13.92 -3.42
N LYS A 564 20.10 14.13 -2.12
CA LYS A 564 21.18 14.03 -1.13
C LYS A 564 20.77 13.03 -0.07
N VAL A 565 21.70 12.16 0.30
CA VAL A 565 21.56 11.33 1.51
C VAL A 565 21.69 12.25 2.71
N THR A 566 20.70 12.24 3.58
CA THR A 566 20.73 13.05 4.79
C THR A 566 21.70 12.47 5.82
N ASP A 567 22.09 13.30 6.78
CA ASP A 567 22.81 12.85 7.96
C ASP A 567 21.95 12.00 8.91
N GLU A 568 20.63 12.04 8.72
CA GLU A 568 19.67 11.21 9.41
C GLU A 568 19.55 9.82 8.76
N VAL A 569 19.42 8.79 9.61
CA VAL A 569 18.96 7.46 9.22
C VAL A 569 17.52 7.25 9.69
N ASN A 570 16.80 6.33 9.05
CA ASN A 570 15.46 5.97 9.52
C ASN A 570 15.52 5.08 10.78
N GLU A 571 14.36 4.68 11.28
CA GLU A 571 14.22 3.82 12.47
C GLU A 571 14.86 2.42 12.33
N TYR A 572 15.27 2.03 11.11
CA TYR A 572 15.94 0.76 10.80
C TYR A 572 17.40 0.98 10.34
N GLU A 573 18.00 2.13 10.67
CA GLU A 573 19.40 2.50 10.37
C GLU A 573 19.75 2.64 8.87
N GLU A 574 18.74 2.86 8.03
CA GLU A 574 18.95 3.09 6.60
C GLU A 574 19.09 4.57 6.28
N ASP A 575 19.94 4.85 5.29
CA ASP A 575 20.10 6.17 4.71
C ASP A 575 18.77 6.71 4.17
N ILE A 576 18.43 7.94 4.56
CA ILE A 576 17.28 8.64 4.02
C ILE A 576 17.75 9.51 2.86
N GLU A 577 17.32 9.16 1.65
CA GLU A 577 17.56 9.97 0.46
C GLU A 577 16.44 11.01 0.29
N ARG A 578 16.78 12.30 0.25
CA ARG A 578 15.81 13.38 0.05
C ARG A 578 16.09 14.14 -1.24
N VAL A 579 15.02 14.60 -1.89
CA VAL A 579 15.12 15.56 -2.99
C VAL A 579 15.57 16.90 -2.41
N VAL A 580 16.65 17.46 -2.96
CA VAL A 580 17.20 18.76 -2.53
C VAL A 580 17.07 19.84 -3.61
N GLY A 581 16.95 19.45 -4.87
CA GLY A 581 17.03 20.40 -5.96
C GLY A 581 17.01 19.77 -7.35
N ILE A 582 17.65 20.48 -8.27
CA ILE A 582 17.91 20.03 -9.64
C ILE A 582 19.41 20.12 -9.94
N TYR A 583 19.85 19.32 -10.91
CA TYR A 583 21.18 19.41 -11.50
C TYR A 583 21.11 19.11 -13.00
N ALA A 584 22.16 19.50 -13.72
CA ALA A 584 22.30 19.30 -15.15
C ALA A 584 23.40 18.25 -15.42
N PRO A 585 23.05 17.03 -15.88
CA PRO A 585 24.03 15.95 -16.07
C PRO A 585 25.23 16.33 -16.94
N HIS A 586 25.02 17.14 -17.98
CA HIS A 586 26.09 17.58 -18.90
C HIS A 586 27.03 18.64 -18.29
N LEU A 587 26.68 19.26 -17.16
CA LEU A 587 27.51 20.22 -16.44
C LEU A 587 28.15 19.62 -15.17
N GLY A 588 27.95 18.32 -14.93
CA GLY A 588 28.41 17.62 -13.73
C GLY A 588 27.33 17.49 -12.65
N ALA A 589 27.43 16.44 -11.85
CA ALA A 589 26.46 16.13 -10.79
C ALA A 589 26.57 17.05 -9.57
N ASP A 590 27.70 17.74 -9.41
CA ASP A 590 28.02 18.56 -8.24
C ASP A 590 27.34 19.95 -8.31
N ARG A 591 26.99 20.41 -9.50
CA ARG A 591 26.32 21.69 -9.72
C ARG A 591 24.82 21.57 -9.45
N VAL A 592 24.43 21.75 -8.19
CA VAL A 592 23.05 21.58 -7.71
C VAL A 592 22.41 22.93 -7.38
N ARG A 593 21.28 23.22 -8.03
CA ARG A 593 20.38 24.31 -7.61
C ARG A 593 19.42 23.79 -6.56
N VAL A 594 19.56 24.29 -5.33
CA VAL A 594 18.67 23.93 -4.22
C VAL A 594 17.29 24.54 -4.42
N THR A 595 16.25 23.70 -4.42
CA THR A 595 14.83 24.13 -4.53
C THR A 595 14.09 24.04 -3.20
N ARG A 596 14.73 23.46 -2.17
CA ARG A 596 14.14 23.18 -0.87
C ARG A 596 15.06 23.72 0.23
N THR A 597 14.87 24.98 0.58
CA THR A 597 15.71 25.71 1.54
C THR A 597 15.25 25.56 2.99
N ALA A 598 13.98 25.20 3.22
CA ALA A 598 13.39 25.10 4.55
C ALA A 598 13.20 23.65 5.02
N GLU A 599 13.54 23.38 6.28
CA GLU A 599 13.21 22.14 6.98
C GLU A 599 11.90 22.29 7.76
N TRP A 600 10.92 21.42 7.46
CA TRP A 600 9.62 21.39 8.14
C TRP A 600 9.45 20.08 8.90
N ARG A 601 8.76 20.13 10.05
CA ARG A 601 8.32 18.95 10.81
C ARG A 601 6.81 18.99 11.03
N ILE A 602 6.18 17.82 11.08
CA ILE A 602 4.75 17.71 11.41
C ILE A 602 4.61 17.74 12.93
N VAL A 603 3.79 18.65 13.44
CA VAL A 603 3.45 18.78 14.87
C VAL A 603 1.94 18.71 15.07
N PRO A 604 1.46 18.26 16.26
CA PRO A 604 0.05 18.37 16.59
C PRO A 604 -0.38 19.84 16.61
N LYS A 605 -1.58 20.12 16.10
CA LYS A 605 -2.19 21.44 16.17
C LYS A 605 -2.43 21.80 17.63
N VAL A 606 -2.00 23.00 18.03
CA VAL A 606 -2.29 23.51 19.37
C VAL A 606 -3.76 23.91 19.36
N LEU A 607 -4.57 23.28 20.20
CA LEU A 607 -5.90 23.79 20.47
C LEU A 607 -5.72 25.19 21.05
N ALA A 608 -6.21 26.21 20.37
CA ALA A 608 -6.45 27.50 20.99
C ALA A 608 -7.50 27.24 22.07
N VAL A 609 -7.04 26.95 23.29
CA VAL A 609 -7.88 27.08 24.46
C VAL A 609 -8.09 28.59 24.54
N GLU A 610 -9.20 29.09 24.01
CA GLU A 610 -9.73 30.35 24.52
C GLU A 610 -9.73 30.18 26.04
N PRO A 611 -9.07 31.08 26.80
CA PRO A 611 -9.26 31.06 28.23
C PRO A 611 -10.77 31.23 28.41
N LEU A 612 -11.44 30.15 28.81
CA LEU A 612 -12.84 30.18 29.18
C LEU A 612 -12.93 31.18 30.33
N THR A 613 -13.23 32.44 30.02
CA THR A 613 -13.75 33.41 30.98
C THR A 613 -15.20 33.03 31.28
N SER A 614 -15.43 31.78 31.65
CA SER A 614 -16.66 31.38 32.30
C SER A 614 -16.50 31.77 33.77
N LYS A 615 -16.93 33.00 34.09
CA LYS A 615 -17.42 33.28 35.44
C LYS A 615 -18.48 32.23 35.71
N SER A 616 -18.14 31.22 36.52
CA SER A 616 -19.04 30.16 36.91
C SER A 616 -20.21 30.79 37.69
N GLY A 617 -21.38 30.86 37.07
CA GLY A 617 -22.63 31.09 37.79
C GLY A 617 -22.83 29.97 38.82
N PHE A 618 -23.18 30.36 40.04
CA PHE A 618 -23.46 29.53 41.20
C PHE A 618 -24.67 28.61 41.00
N ALA A 619 -24.63 27.63 40.09
CA ALA A 619 -25.63 26.56 40.00
C ALA A 619 -25.20 25.48 38.99
N ALA A 620 -24.19 24.68 39.33
CA ALA A 620 -24.01 23.36 38.73
C ALA A 620 -23.99 22.31 39.86
N PRO A 621 -24.86 21.29 39.83
CA PRO A 621 -25.03 20.38 40.96
C PRO A 621 -23.77 19.56 41.22
N ARG A 622 -23.20 19.73 42.42
CA ARG A 622 -22.15 18.85 42.96
C ARG A 622 -22.82 17.63 43.56
N SER A 623 -22.58 16.46 42.98
CA SER A 623 -22.80 15.18 43.64
C SER A 623 -21.45 14.70 44.21
N PRO A 624 -21.30 14.59 45.54
CA PRO A 624 -20.11 14.09 46.19
C PRO A 624 -20.34 12.64 46.62
N VAL A 625 -19.70 11.69 45.96
CA VAL A 625 -19.47 10.37 46.58
C VAL A 625 -18.00 10.05 46.46
N ASN A 626 -17.26 10.57 47.44
CA ASN A 626 -15.92 10.12 47.78
C ASN A 626 -16.07 9.40 49.13
N ASN A 627 -16.24 8.07 49.09
CA ASN A 627 -16.26 7.26 50.31
C ASN A 627 -14.82 6.88 50.68
N CYS A 628 -14.19 7.73 51.48
CA CYS A 628 -13.05 7.36 52.32
C CYS A 628 -13.53 7.38 53.77
N GLY A 629 -13.70 6.20 54.37
CA GLY A 629 -13.94 6.05 55.80
C GLY A 629 -12.64 6.03 56.58
N LYS A 630 -12.56 6.84 57.64
CA LYS A 630 -11.62 6.72 58.77
C LYS A 630 -12.38 6.14 59.98
N LEU A 631 -11.80 5.15 60.66
CA LEU A 631 -11.88 4.85 62.10
C LEU A 631 -10.49 4.25 62.44
N THR A 632 -9.59 4.86 63.22
CA THR A 632 -9.55 5.15 64.68
C THR A 632 -9.80 3.95 65.58
N GLY A 633 -8.74 3.49 66.28
CA GLY A 633 -8.83 3.07 67.67
C GLY A 633 -8.35 1.65 67.99
N GLY A 634 -7.10 1.55 68.45
CA GLY A 634 -6.80 0.97 69.76
C GLY A 634 -6.72 -0.56 69.89
N GLY A 635 -5.52 -1.06 69.62
CA GLY A 635 -5.03 -2.38 69.97
C GLY A 635 -3.81 -2.62 69.11
N ASP A 636 -2.61 -2.29 69.61
CA ASP A 636 -1.36 -2.33 68.82
C ASP A 636 -1.25 -3.64 68.04
N PRO A 637 -1.46 -3.66 66.71
CA PRO A 637 -1.12 -4.81 65.92
C PRO A 637 0.37 -4.67 65.65
N VAL A 638 1.15 -5.70 65.94
CA VAL A 638 2.55 -5.79 65.55
C VAL A 638 2.65 -5.48 64.05
N MET A 639 3.07 -4.26 63.72
CA MET A 639 3.17 -3.77 62.36
C MET A 639 4.29 -4.52 61.65
N THR A 640 3.92 -5.48 60.80
CA THR A 640 4.87 -6.04 59.83
C THR A 640 5.12 -4.97 58.76
N PRO A 641 6.36 -4.48 58.58
CA PRO A 641 6.66 -3.38 57.67
C PRO A 641 6.37 -3.77 56.22
N THR A 642 5.87 -2.82 55.42
CA THR A 642 5.56 -3.06 54.00
C THR A 642 6.84 -3.24 53.17
N PRO A 643 6.80 -3.92 52.00
CA PRO A 643 8.00 -4.16 51.20
C PRO A 643 8.74 -2.88 50.77
N SER A 644 8.05 -1.76 50.60
CA SER A 644 8.71 -0.47 50.29
C SER A 644 9.32 0.19 51.51
N GLU A 645 8.76 0.00 52.71
CA GLU A 645 9.35 0.49 53.96
C GLU A 645 10.58 -0.32 54.34
N GLN A 646 10.56 -1.63 54.13
CA GLN A 646 11.75 -2.48 54.25
C GLN A 646 12.83 -2.06 53.23
N ALA A 647 12.45 -1.79 51.98
CA ALA A 647 13.38 -1.28 50.96
C ALA A 647 13.94 0.10 51.33
N ALA A 648 13.14 1.01 51.89
CA ALA A 648 13.60 2.33 52.30
C ALA A 648 14.52 2.28 53.53
N ALA A 649 14.28 1.37 54.48
CA ALA A 649 15.18 1.13 55.60
C ALA A 649 16.51 0.52 55.12
N VAL A 650 16.45 -0.43 54.18
CA VAL A 650 17.63 -0.99 53.53
C VAL A 650 18.40 0.08 52.74
N LEU A 651 17.73 0.93 51.96
CA LEU A 651 18.34 2.03 51.22
C LEU A 651 18.98 3.08 52.14
N ASN A 652 18.34 3.42 53.26
CA ASN A 652 18.93 4.33 54.25
C ASN A 652 20.16 3.72 54.95
N LEU A 653 20.13 2.41 55.23
CA LEU A 653 21.29 1.71 55.77
C LEU A 653 22.43 1.61 54.75
N ILE A 654 22.12 1.52 53.46
CA ILE A 654 23.10 1.58 52.37
C ILE A 654 23.66 2.99 52.18
N GLU A 655 22.83 4.03 52.21
CA GLU A 655 23.26 5.43 52.14
C GLU A 655 24.11 5.83 53.36
N ARG A 656 23.83 5.24 54.53
CA ARG A 656 24.66 5.37 55.72
C ARG A 656 25.91 4.47 55.71
N GLY A 657 26.08 3.64 54.68
CA GLY A 657 27.25 2.76 54.51
C GLY A 657 27.33 1.56 55.47
N VAL A 658 26.23 1.22 56.16
CA VAL A 658 26.17 0.14 57.16
C VAL A 658 26.07 -1.24 56.50
N ILE A 659 25.45 -1.31 55.32
CA ILE A 659 25.34 -2.53 54.48
C ILE A 659 25.53 -2.14 53.01
N GLY A 660 26.14 -3.00 52.20
CA GLY A 660 26.46 -2.71 50.81
C GLY A 660 25.36 -3.13 49.83
N TRP A 661 25.21 -2.39 48.72
CA TRP A 661 24.29 -2.71 47.60
C TRP A 661 24.43 -4.14 47.05
N ASN A 662 25.56 -4.78 47.33
CA ASN A 662 26.03 -6.04 46.78
C ASN A 662 25.60 -7.25 47.63
N GLU A 663 25.02 -7.02 48.81
CA GLU A 663 24.59 -8.10 49.67
C GLU A 663 23.35 -8.81 49.11
N PRO A 664 23.32 -10.16 49.10
CA PRO A 664 22.23 -10.93 48.46
C PRO A 664 20.84 -10.60 49.02
N ASP A 665 20.74 -10.30 50.31
CA ASP A 665 19.47 -10.01 50.99
C ASP A 665 18.95 -8.59 50.69
N VAL A 666 19.85 -7.64 50.46
CA VAL A 666 19.54 -6.27 50.00
C VAL A 666 18.90 -6.31 48.61
N VAL A 667 19.48 -7.10 47.70
CA VAL A 667 18.97 -7.29 46.33
C VAL A 667 17.63 -8.02 46.34
N LYS A 668 17.41 -8.95 47.28
CA LYS A 668 16.14 -9.68 47.43
C LYS A 668 14.99 -8.77 47.90
N VAL A 669 15.25 -7.91 48.88
CA VAL A 669 14.26 -6.94 49.40
C VAL A 669 13.92 -5.88 48.33
N LEU A 670 14.91 -5.36 47.60
CA LEU A 670 14.71 -4.39 46.51
C LEU A 670 14.02 -5.02 45.28
N SER A 671 14.30 -6.28 44.95
CA SER A 671 13.62 -7.03 43.88
C SER A 671 12.15 -7.32 44.22
N GLY A 672 11.84 -7.59 45.49
CA GLY A 672 10.47 -7.72 45.99
C GLY A 672 9.67 -6.42 45.86
N ALA A 673 10.28 -5.28 46.18
CA ALA A 673 9.68 -3.95 45.99
C ALA A 673 9.46 -3.60 44.50
N LEU A 674 10.41 -3.96 43.62
CA LEU A 674 10.30 -3.78 42.17
C LEU A 674 9.16 -4.60 41.54
N LYS A 675 8.86 -5.81 42.05
CA LYS A 675 7.73 -6.63 41.58
C LYS A 675 6.37 -6.09 42.01
N ALA A 676 6.28 -5.41 43.16
CA ALA A 676 5.06 -4.77 43.62
C ALA A 676 4.69 -3.50 42.79
N GLY A 677 5.66 -2.91 42.08
CA GLY A 677 5.53 -1.68 41.27
C GLY A 677 5.13 -1.87 39.79
N ALA A 678 4.81 -3.08 39.32
CA ALA A 678 4.39 -3.30 37.94
C ALA A 678 3.01 -2.66 37.64
N PRO A 679 2.81 -1.95 36.51
CA PRO A 679 1.71 -1.00 36.39
C PRO A 679 0.33 -1.65 36.17
N ARG A 680 -0.63 -1.27 37.01
CA ARG A 680 -2.06 -1.18 36.64
C ARG A 680 -2.27 0.00 35.67
N LYS A 681 -3.29 -0.10 34.80
CA LYS A 681 -3.56 0.79 33.66
C LYS A 681 -3.69 2.31 33.98
N ASN A 682 -3.05 3.11 33.12
CA ASN A 682 -3.49 4.39 32.47
C ASN A 682 -3.32 5.76 33.18
N ARG A 683 -2.46 6.65 32.63
CA ARG A 683 -2.69 8.01 32.06
C ARG A 683 -1.39 8.87 32.13
N GLN A 684 -1.25 9.79 31.17
CA GLN A 684 -0.02 10.48 30.69
C GLN A 684 0.69 11.45 31.66
N GLN A 685 2.01 11.65 31.44
CA GLN A 685 2.72 12.96 31.47
C GLN A 685 3.97 12.90 30.55
N ARG A 686 4.41 14.03 29.96
CA ARG A 686 5.48 14.12 28.92
C ARG A 686 6.85 13.59 29.42
N SER A 687 7.62 12.92 28.55
CA SER A 687 8.91 12.25 28.86
C SER A 687 10.17 13.12 28.60
N ASN A 688 11.20 12.95 29.43
CA ASN A 688 12.60 13.34 29.17
C ASN A 688 13.29 12.37 28.16
N ALA A 689 12.61 12.00 27.08
CA ALA A 689 13.18 11.11 26.06
C ALA A 689 14.19 11.88 25.18
N PRO A 690 15.30 11.25 24.73
CA PRO A 690 16.22 11.87 23.80
C PRO A 690 15.50 12.34 22.54
N LEU A 691 15.80 13.57 22.10
CA LEU A 691 15.22 14.17 20.91
C LEU A 691 15.47 13.25 19.69
N LYS A 692 14.45 13.07 18.86
CA LYS A 692 14.62 12.38 17.57
C LYS A 692 15.66 13.16 16.75
N THR A 693 16.39 12.51 15.85
CA THR A 693 17.38 13.21 15.00
C THR A 693 16.77 14.40 14.24
N SER A 694 15.48 14.30 13.91
CA SER A 694 14.67 15.37 13.31
C SER A 694 14.46 16.60 14.20
N GLU A 695 14.67 16.48 15.50
CA GLU A 695 14.54 17.51 16.53
C GLU A 695 15.90 18.10 16.95
N LEU A 696 17.01 17.54 16.45
CA LEU A 696 18.38 18.07 16.64
C LEU A 696 18.75 19.07 15.52
N ALA A 697 19.49 20.12 15.88
CA ALA A 697 20.04 21.12 14.96
C ALA A 697 21.07 20.49 14.00
N PRO A 698 21.23 20.99 12.75
CA PRO A 698 22.15 20.39 11.76
C PRO A 698 23.60 20.21 12.25
N SER A 699 24.13 21.15 13.02
CA SER A 699 25.47 21.06 13.64
C SER A 699 25.60 19.97 14.71
N ALA A 700 24.46 19.56 15.30
CA ALA A 700 24.37 18.49 16.29
C ALA A 700 24.04 17.11 15.66
N ARG A 701 23.94 17.00 14.33
CA ARG A 701 23.81 15.72 13.61
C ARG A 701 25.19 15.19 13.22
N MET A 702 25.38 13.87 13.25
CA MET A 702 26.68 13.26 12.94
C MET A 702 26.98 13.28 11.45
N THR A 703 28.23 13.55 11.08
CA THR A 703 28.66 13.50 9.67
C THR A 703 28.68 12.05 9.16
N LYS A 704 28.79 11.88 7.83
CA LYS A 704 28.85 10.54 7.23
C LYS A 704 30.06 9.74 7.73
N HIS A 705 31.25 10.36 7.82
CA HIS A 705 32.46 9.69 8.32
C HIS A 705 32.37 9.31 9.80
N GLU A 706 31.73 10.15 10.62
CA GLU A 706 31.46 9.83 12.02
C GLU A 706 30.50 8.64 12.14
N ARG A 707 29.42 8.62 11.34
CA ARG A 707 28.44 7.53 11.31
C ARG A 707 29.03 6.19 10.84
N ASP A 708 29.88 6.21 9.82
CA ASP A 708 30.52 5.01 9.28
C ASP A 708 31.45 4.33 10.30
N ARG A 709 31.93 5.08 11.31
CA ARG A 709 32.76 4.56 12.41
C ARG A 709 31.97 4.13 13.64
N VAL A 710 30.68 4.48 13.78
CA VAL A 710 29.86 4.12 14.95
C VAL A 710 29.80 2.61 15.15
N ALA A 711 29.67 1.84 14.06
CA ALA A 711 29.64 0.39 14.15
C ALA A 711 30.95 -0.18 14.73
N LYS A 712 32.10 0.41 14.36
CA LYS A 712 33.41 0.05 14.89
C LYS A 712 33.60 0.50 16.34
N ILE A 713 33.19 1.72 16.70
CA ILE A 713 33.28 2.23 18.09
C ILE A 713 32.39 1.42 19.03
N ARG A 714 31.17 1.10 18.59
CA ARG A 714 30.23 0.26 19.34
C ARG A 714 30.78 -1.15 19.54
N PHE A 715 31.52 -1.65 18.57
CA PHE A 715 32.22 -2.93 18.63
C PHE A 715 33.39 -2.89 19.61
N ASP A 716 34.28 -1.90 19.50
CA ASP A 716 35.45 -1.74 20.37
C ASP A 716 35.03 -1.60 21.86
N LEU A 717 33.92 -0.89 22.13
CA LEU A 717 33.33 -0.80 23.47
C LEU A 717 32.67 -2.11 23.94
N ALA A 718 31.98 -2.82 23.04
CA ALA A 718 31.34 -4.08 23.38
C ALA A 718 32.37 -5.18 23.73
N GLN A 719 33.58 -5.14 23.14
CA GLN A 719 34.69 -6.03 23.53
C GLN A 719 35.16 -5.81 24.98
N GLU A 720 34.93 -4.62 25.52
CA GLU A 720 35.24 -4.24 26.90
C GLU A 720 34.04 -4.41 27.84
N GLY A 721 32.96 -5.06 27.37
CA GLY A 721 31.74 -5.31 28.13
C GLY A 721 30.82 -4.09 28.26
N ILE A 722 31.10 -3.01 27.53
CA ILE A 722 30.36 -1.75 27.59
C ILE A 722 29.28 -1.76 26.51
N THR A 723 28.02 -1.56 26.92
CA THR A 723 26.90 -1.37 25.98
C THR A 723 26.55 0.11 25.92
N PRO A 724 27.10 0.88 24.97
CA PRO A 724 26.93 2.31 24.98
C PRO A 724 25.51 2.72 24.57
N GLU A 725 24.98 3.74 25.23
CA GLU A 725 23.78 4.45 24.81
C GLU A 725 24.06 5.27 23.53
N ARG A 726 22.98 5.62 22.82
CA ARG A 726 23.09 6.29 21.51
C ARG A 726 23.86 7.62 21.59
N TRP A 727 23.68 8.39 22.65
CA TRP A 727 24.37 9.68 22.81
C TRP A 727 25.87 9.49 23.11
N GLU A 728 26.27 8.39 23.74
CA GLU A 728 27.67 8.09 24.04
C GLU A 728 28.43 7.67 22.77
N LEU A 729 27.76 6.93 21.88
CA LEU A 729 28.26 6.64 20.54
C LEU A 729 28.41 7.90 19.69
N ASP A 730 27.43 8.80 19.75
CA ASP A 730 27.48 10.08 19.05
C ASP A 730 28.64 10.95 19.56
N ALA A 731 28.91 10.94 20.87
CA ALA A 731 30.01 11.66 21.49
C ALA A 731 31.38 11.10 21.09
N LEU A 732 31.57 9.77 21.17
CA LEU A 732 32.82 9.10 20.81
C LEU A 732 33.15 9.22 19.33
N ALA A 733 32.14 9.13 18.46
CA ALA A 733 32.33 9.26 17.01
C ALA A 733 32.77 10.67 16.59
N ARG A 734 32.41 11.70 17.36
CA ARG A 734 32.87 13.09 17.20
C ARG A 734 34.25 13.35 17.85
N GLY A 735 34.84 12.32 18.44
CA GLY A 735 36.15 12.37 19.09
C GLY A 735 36.16 12.94 20.51
N ALA A 736 34.99 13.04 21.14
CA ALA A 736 34.89 13.28 22.57
C ALA A 736 35.39 12.04 23.34
N THR A 737 35.77 12.26 24.60
CA THR A 737 36.17 11.17 25.50
C THR A 737 34.97 10.77 26.33
N VAL A 738 34.57 9.50 26.27
CA VAL A 738 33.54 8.95 27.15
C VAL A 738 34.21 7.95 28.09
N ILE A 739 33.87 8.07 29.37
CA ILE A 739 34.51 7.32 30.44
C ILE A 739 33.50 6.28 30.92
N TYR A 740 33.89 5.01 30.86
CA TYR A 740 33.08 3.90 31.35
C TYR A 740 33.85 3.22 32.49
N GLY A 741 33.38 3.43 33.73
CA GLY A 741 34.17 3.06 34.92
C GLY A 741 35.51 3.80 34.95
N ASP A 742 36.62 3.07 35.08
CA ASP A 742 37.97 3.66 35.14
C ASP A 742 38.65 3.76 33.76
N LYS A 743 37.99 3.30 32.70
CA LYS A 743 38.55 3.24 31.34
C LYS A 743 38.05 4.43 30.50
N LYS A 744 39.01 5.18 29.96
CA LYS A 744 38.73 6.34 29.09
C LYS A 744 38.83 5.93 27.63
N PHE A 745 37.74 6.07 26.89
CA PHE A 745 37.71 5.80 25.46
C PHE A 745 37.65 7.11 24.69
N ARG A 746 38.58 7.27 23.75
CA ARG A 746 38.62 8.40 22.83
C ARG A 746 39.03 7.91 21.46
N TYR A 747 38.29 8.33 20.46
CA TYR A 747 38.63 8.08 19.07
C TYR A 747 39.07 9.40 18.42
N PRO A 748 40.08 9.42 17.54
CA PRO A 748 40.49 10.65 16.88
C PRO A 748 39.33 11.22 16.05
N ALA A 749 39.09 12.53 16.16
CA ALA A 749 38.09 13.24 15.37
C ALA A 749 38.38 13.08 13.88
N ALA A 750 37.35 12.88 13.07
CA ALA A 750 37.51 12.76 11.63
C ALA A 750 37.83 14.16 11.05
N ASN A 751 39.08 14.40 10.63
CA ASN A 751 39.44 15.63 9.91
C ASN A 751 38.80 15.65 8.53
N GLU A 752 38.00 16.68 8.22
CA GLU A 752 37.40 16.87 6.90
C GLU A 752 38.33 17.59 5.88
N TRP A 753 39.58 17.91 6.25
CA TRP A 753 40.51 18.67 5.39
C TRP A 753 41.88 17.97 5.27
N PRO A 754 42.26 17.42 4.10
CA PRO A 754 43.59 16.90 3.86
C PRO A 754 44.50 18.04 3.39
N GLY A 755 45.33 18.57 4.29
CA GLY A 755 46.32 19.60 3.95
C GLY A 755 47.47 19.62 4.95
N ASN A 756 48.69 19.38 4.44
CA ASN A 756 49.96 19.37 5.15
C ASN A 756 50.17 20.61 6.03
N LEU A 757 50.49 20.42 7.31
CA LEU A 757 51.28 21.36 8.09
C LEU A 757 52.21 20.56 9.03
N THR A 758 53.41 20.30 8.54
CA THR A 758 54.57 19.94 9.36
C THR A 758 54.96 21.13 10.23
N GLN A 759 55.15 20.84 11.51
CA GLN A 759 55.57 21.78 12.54
C GLN A 759 57.09 21.99 12.44
N GLN A 760 57.53 22.90 11.58
CA GLN A 760 58.86 23.52 11.63
C GLN A 760 58.75 24.91 10.98
N GLU A 761 59.57 25.84 11.46
CA GLU A 761 59.62 27.27 11.12
C GLU A 761 58.69 28.19 11.95
N TRP A 762 59.07 28.33 13.23
CA TRP A 762 59.08 29.65 13.87
C TRP A 762 60.47 30.24 13.67
N ASN A 763 60.60 31.26 12.82
CA ASN A 763 61.52 32.41 12.90
C ASN A 763 61.70 33.09 11.52
N LEU A 764 60.85 34.09 11.25
CA LEU A 764 61.14 35.44 10.73
C LEU A 764 59.88 36.05 10.10
#